data_AF-A0A661BNH5-F1
#
_entry.id   AF-A0A661BNH5-F1
#
_cell.length_a   1.000
_cell.length_b   1.000
_cell.length_c   1.000
_cell.angle_alpha   90.00
_cell.angle_beta   90.00
_cell.angle_gamma   90.00
#
_symmetry.space_group_name_H-M   'P 1'
#
loop_
_entity.id
_entity.type
_entity.pdbx_description
1 polymer ?
#
loop_
_entity_poly.entity_id
_entity_poly.type
_entity_poly.pdbx_seq_one_letter_code
_entity_poly.pdbx_strand_id
1 'polypeptide(L)'
;PHKRRHIVLSTNVAETSLTIPGIRFVIDAGYARISRYSHRSKVQRLPVEKISRASAEQRKGRCGRVADGICVRLYSETDFEQRQEFTDPEIMRTNLASVILQMKALRMGDIEHFPFLDKPDKRFIKDGLRLLTEINAINTGGHLTKSGKWIARLPIDPRMGRMLIAANDWHCLSEMLIIVSALSIQSPKERPQEAQEKADKTHAEFEDEHSDFLWYVNFWNFYRKQAKKLSKSQLRKMCGQKFVSYLRMLEWQEIHRQLSRLTADMNLSRNSQAAEYQNIHCALLSGLLSHVAVKTDTNEYLGARNIKLHIFPGSGQFSKTPKWMVAAELAETTRLYARVVAKIDSQWLLNVGKHLLQRNYSEPYWDAKAQQVSGYEKVMLFGLTVVARNRINFGSVDPEEARHIFIRHALVYEELNSKAEFYKNNHQVIEDIKQLEKKSRRIDILDDEAIYQFYDRRVPEGIYATAQFEKWRKEKEQSDHEYLYMDSAEIMLHEADAVTELSYPDNLAINHIQLPLSYQFEPGHESDGVSIDIPLHVLNQIDEHHLQQLVPGMLKEKIEVLLRSLPKRIRRQLVPIPETVKECIQHIDTDASSITRNLSEYFFRRKGIEIKDEDWKQTGLPEHLKMNIRVLDQDSNVLSSGRCLHQLKSDLSTHLEDSLTQLPNLQDSEDSFTQWDFDDLPEVVETEVNGLTIKAYPALVDNHDSVLIQHFDTAKKASQYMHYGLLRLYSLVLSKDLKYLKKNLPKLDKIKLYYAALGPVDEMVESILYAVLEQLFLPDGKMAHTKAEFDTSIKQGVPELIKTGNELCDLVTDILKRHHEIIITMKGSMQPSSLRAFADIKEQLSMLIYDGFTEETPLVYLKS
;
A
#
# COMPACT_ATOMS: atom_id res chain seq x y z
N PRO A 1 95.85 -0.44 1.24
CA PRO A 1 95.44 -0.94 -0.10
C PRO A 1 94.97 -2.41 -0.01
N HIS A 2 93.78 -2.72 -0.53
CA HIS A 2 93.28 -4.10 -0.58
C HIS A 2 94.04 -4.92 -1.63
N LYS A 3 94.26 -6.22 -1.38
CA LYS A 3 95.00 -7.12 -2.29
C LYS A 3 94.26 -7.43 -3.61
N ARG A 4 92.97 -7.11 -3.71
CA ARG A 4 92.11 -7.34 -4.90
C ARG A 4 91.24 -6.11 -5.15
N ARG A 5 90.71 -5.98 -6.37
CA ARG A 5 89.71 -4.95 -6.70
C ARG A 5 88.43 -5.21 -5.91
N HIS A 6 87.95 -4.22 -5.16
CA HIS A 6 86.71 -4.30 -4.41
C HIS A 6 85.61 -3.54 -5.17
N ILE A 7 84.45 -4.16 -5.33
CA ILE A 7 83.26 -3.54 -5.90
C ILE A 7 82.24 -3.43 -4.77
N VAL A 8 81.81 -2.21 -4.46
CA VAL A 8 80.81 -1.94 -3.43
C VAL A 8 79.51 -1.53 -4.11
N LEU A 9 78.46 -2.33 -3.95
CA LEU A 9 77.10 -1.98 -4.33
C LEU A 9 76.45 -1.28 -3.14
N SER A 10 76.06 -0.02 -3.30
CA SER A 10 75.51 0.79 -2.21
C SER A 10 74.32 1.62 -2.66
N THR A 11 73.48 2.02 -1.71
CA THR A 11 72.44 3.03 -1.89
C THR A 11 73.04 4.43 -1.68
N ASN A 12 72.19 5.44 -1.57
CA ASN A 12 72.56 6.79 -1.15
C ASN A 12 73.20 6.86 0.26
N VAL A 13 73.29 5.76 1.01
CA VAL A 13 74.08 5.72 2.28
C VAL A 13 75.56 6.04 2.04
N ALA A 14 76.14 5.61 0.92
CA ALA A 14 77.52 5.97 0.56
C ALA A 14 77.64 7.43 0.05
N GLU A 15 76.53 8.08 -0.30
CA GLU A 15 76.50 9.48 -0.76
C GLU A 15 76.73 10.44 0.40
N THR A 16 76.29 10.15 1.62
CA THR A 16 76.39 11.08 2.75
C THR A 16 76.91 10.41 4.02
N SER A 17 76.21 9.38 4.50
CA SER A 17 76.35 8.84 5.86
C SER A 17 77.59 7.96 6.09
N LEU A 18 78.15 7.35 5.05
CA LEU A 18 79.31 6.48 5.16
C LEU A 18 80.43 6.94 4.23
N THR A 19 81.65 6.96 4.76
CA THR A 19 82.86 7.17 3.97
C THR A 19 83.54 5.84 3.75
N ILE A 20 83.62 5.40 2.48
CA ILE A 20 84.34 4.19 2.12
C ILE A 20 85.75 4.59 1.65
N PRO A 21 86.81 4.19 2.37
CA PRO A 21 88.17 4.55 1.99
C PRO A 21 88.60 3.83 0.70
N GLY A 22 89.43 4.50 -0.11
CA GLY A 22 90.05 3.90 -1.30
C GLY A 22 89.14 3.78 -2.54
N ILE A 23 87.99 4.46 -2.56
CA ILE A 23 87.15 4.56 -3.75
C ILE A 23 87.80 5.52 -4.76
N ARG A 24 88.11 5.01 -5.96
CA ARG A 24 88.62 5.79 -7.11
C ARG A 24 87.67 5.81 -8.31
N PHE A 25 86.69 4.92 -8.33
CA PHE A 25 85.72 4.81 -9.41
C PHE A 25 84.32 4.80 -8.80
N VAL A 26 83.45 5.67 -9.30
CA VAL A 26 82.02 5.69 -8.96
C VAL A 26 81.23 5.46 -10.23
N ILE A 27 80.30 4.51 -10.20
CA ILE A 27 79.30 4.32 -11.24
C ILE A 27 77.99 4.84 -10.69
N ASP A 28 77.50 5.95 -11.23
CA ASP A 28 76.26 6.58 -10.79
C ASP A 28 75.11 6.22 -11.74
N ALA A 29 74.18 5.41 -11.23
CA ALA A 29 72.96 5.06 -11.96
C ALA A 29 72.04 6.26 -12.20
N GLY A 30 72.19 7.36 -11.45
CA GLY A 30 71.38 8.57 -11.62
C GLY A 30 69.99 8.52 -10.99
N TYR A 31 69.69 7.47 -10.22
CA TYR A 31 68.41 7.30 -9.53
C TYR A 31 68.58 7.14 -8.02
N ALA A 32 67.53 7.46 -7.29
CA ALA A 32 67.38 7.16 -5.86
C ALA A 32 65.94 6.78 -5.56
N ARG A 33 65.76 5.97 -4.52
CA ARG A 33 64.43 5.74 -3.92
C ARG A 33 64.16 6.85 -2.92
N ILE A 34 63.19 7.70 -3.21
CA ILE A 34 62.85 8.86 -2.38
C ILE A 34 61.49 8.63 -1.74
N SER A 35 61.41 8.77 -0.42
CA SER A 35 60.14 8.69 0.29
C SER A 35 59.27 9.91 -0.03
N ARG A 36 58.06 9.66 -0.52
CA ARG A 36 57.05 10.68 -0.88
C ARG A 36 55.73 10.37 -0.21
N TYR A 37 55.15 11.33 0.49
CA TYR A 37 53.81 11.23 1.06
C TYR A 37 52.76 11.78 0.09
N SER A 38 51.72 10.99 -0.21
CA SER A 38 50.58 11.45 -1.00
C SER A 38 49.49 11.98 -0.07
N HIS A 39 49.22 13.28 -0.09
CA HIS A 39 48.15 13.87 0.74
C HIS A 39 46.75 13.38 0.33
N ARG A 40 46.56 12.94 -0.93
CA ARG A 40 45.26 12.49 -1.45
C ARG A 40 44.93 11.08 -0.98
N SER A 41 45.87 10.14 -1.16
CA SER A 41 45.69 8.75 -0.72
C SER A 41 46.08 8.54 0.75
N LYS A 42 46.79 9.50 1.36
CA LYS A 42 47.39 9.43 2.71
C LYS A 42 48.39 8.29 2.88
N VAL A 43 49.03 7.91 1.79
CA VAL A 43 49.94 6.76 1.69
C VAL A 43 51.36 7.24 1.47
N GLN A 44 52.30 6.58 2.12
CA GLN A 44 53.72 6.76 1.87
C GLN A 44 54.13 5.88 0.68
N ARG A 45 54.80 6.50 -0.29
CA ARG A 45 55.31 5.86 -1.51
C ARG A 45 56.82 5.93 -1.50
N LEU A 46 57.45 4.95 -2.14
CA LEU A 46 58.90 4.90 -2.32
C LEU A 46 59.27 4.81 -3.81
N PRO A 47 58.90 5.82 -4.63
CA PRO A 47 59.23 5.85 -6.05
C PRO A 47 60.74 5.88 -6.29
N VAL A 48 61.14 5.33 -7.43
CA VAL A 48 62.49 5.51 -7.99
C VAL A 48 62.46 6.77 -8.84
N GLU A 49 63.19 7.80 -8.44
CA GLU A 49 63.23 9.10 -9.09
C GLU A 49 64.66 9.43 -9.54
N LYS A 50 64.78 10.33 -10.52
CA LYS A 50 66.08 10.91 -10.91
C LYS A 50 66.66 11.70 -9.74
N ILE A 51 67.96 11.56 -9.48
CA ILE A 51 68.64 12.37 -8.47
C ILE A 51 68.81 13.82 -8.95
N SER A 52 68.91 14.74 -7.99
CA SER A 52 69.26 16.14 -8.25
C SER A 52 70.72 16.30 -8.72
N ARG A 53 71.03 17.45 -9.31
CA ARG A 53 72.40 17.79 -9.69
C ARG A 53 73.33 17.82 -8.48
N ALA A 54 72.89 18.36 -7.35
CA ALA A 54 73.64 18.37 -6.10
C ALA A 54 73.99 16.95 -5.62
N SER A 55 73.04 16.00 -5.65
CA SER A 55 73.30 14.60 -5.31
C SER A 55 74.28 13.93 -6.30
N ALA A 56 74.14 14.19 -7.60
CA ALA A 56 75.06 13.67 -8.61
C ALA A 56 76.49 14.21 -8.44
N GLU A 57 76.66 15.48 -8.05
CA GLU A 57 77.95 16.05 -7.70
C GLU A 57 78.50 15.47 -6.38
N GLN A 58 77.66 15.23 -5.37
CA GLN A 58 78.10 14.57 -4.13
C GLN A 58 78.58 13.13 -4.38
N ARG A 59 77.91 12.38 -5.27
CA ARG A 59 78.33 11.04 -5.70
C ARG A 59 79.66 11.07 -6.44
N LYS A 60 79.83 11.99 -7.38
CA LYS A 60 81.12 12.25 -8.06
C LYS A 60 82.22 12.59 -7.05
N GLY A 61 81.93 13.40 -6.04
CA GLY A 61 82.87 13.74 -4.97
C GLY A 61 83.38 12.54 -4.17
N ARG A 62 82.73 11.36 -4.23
CA ARG A 62 83.17 10.16 -3.50
C ARG A 62 84.41 9.50 -4.10
N CYS A 63 84.68 9.66 -5.40
CA CYS A 63 85.89 9.11 -6.02
C CYS A 63 87.13 10.00 -5.89
N GLY A 64 86.98 11.27 -5.50
CA GLY A 64 88.06 12.27 -5.45
C GLY A 64 88.64 12.55 -4.06
N ARG A 65 88.41 11.68 -3.06
CA ARG A 65 88.76 11.98 -1.66
C ARG A 65 90.22 11.72 -1.27
N VAL A 66 90.87 10.75 -1.91
CA VAL A 66 92.21 10.29 -1.55
C VAL A 66 93.20 10.48 -2.70
N ALA A 67 92.71 10.48 -3.93
CA ALA A 67 93.46 10.71 -5.16
C ALA A 67 92.44 11.06 -6.27
N ASP A 68 92.94 11.43 -7.45
CA ASP A 68 92.10 11.60 -8.63
C ASP A 68 91.31 10.32 -8.93
N GLY A 69 90.03 10.51 -9.24
CA GLY A 69 89.09 9.43 -9.48
C GLY A 69 88.13 9.75 -10.62
N ILE A 70 87.47 8.71 -11.13
CA ILE A 70 86.56 8.79 -12.27
C ILE A 70 85.13 8.48 -11.81
N CYS A 71 84.20 9.39 -12.13
CA CYS A 71 82.78 9.15 -11.95
C CYS A 71 82.14 8.93 -13.32
N VAL A 72 81.56 7.74 -13.53
CA VAL A 72 80.81 7.38 -14.73
C VAL A 72 79.32 7.52 -14.42
N ARG A 73 78.65 8.47 -15.09
CA ARG A 73 77.20 8.67 -15.00
C ARG A 73 76.52 7.85 -16.09
N LEU A 74 75.51 7.05 -15.72
CA LEU A 74 74.77 6.20 -16.66
C LEU A 74 73.59 6.95 -17.33
N TYR A 75 73.77 8.23 -17.61
CA TYR A 75 72.78 9.14 -18.20
C TYR A 75 73.50 10.25 -18.99
N SER A 76 72.81 10.84 -19.97
CA SER A 76 73.41 11.87 -20.84
C SER A 76 73.68 13.17 -20.10
N GLU A 77 74.59 13.97 -20.64
CA GLU A 77 74.86 15.32 -20.13
C GLU A 77 73.61 16.21 -20.22
N THR A 78 72.84 16.10 -21.30
CA THR A 78 71.55 16.79 -21.45
C THR A 78 70.54 16.43 -20.36
N ASP A 79 70.48 15.15 -19.95
CA ASP A 79 69.63 14.72 -18.82
C ASP A 79 70.17 15.25 -17.48
N PHE A 80 71.48 15.37 -17.32
CA PHE A 80 72.08 15.97 -16.12
C PHE A 80 71.72 17.45 -15.97
N GLU A 81 71.83 18.22 -17.06
CA GLU A 81 71.54 19.66 -17.08
C GLU A 81 70.07 19.99 -16.82
N GLN A 82 69.16 19.13 -17.28
CA GLN A 82 67.71 19.29 -17.09
C GLN A 82 67.19 18.88 -15.71
N ARG A 83 68.02 18.25 -14.85
CA ARG A 83 67.61 17.87 -13.49
C ARG A 83 67.54 19.08 -12.57
N GLN A 84 66.66 18.98 -11.58
CA GLN A 84 66.59 19.96 -10.49
C GLN A 84 67.95 20.08 -9.79
N GLU A 85 68.28 21.30 -9.38
CA GLU A 85 69.54 21.59 -8.71
C GLU A 85 69.63 20.89 -7.36
N PHE A 86 68.57 20.98 -6.55
CA PHE A 86 68.47 20.40 -5.22
C PHE A 86 67.33 19.39 -5.14
N THR A 87 67.47 18.43 -4.23
CA THR A 87 66.40 17.50 -3.88
C THR A 87 65.42 18.18 -2.94
N ASP A 88 64.11 18.01 -3.14
CA ASP A 88 63.10 18.58 -2.26
C ASP A 88 63.35 18.24 -0.77
N PRO A 89 63.29 19.24 0.13
CA PRO A 89 63.42 19.04 1.57
C PRO A 89 62.41 18.03 2.12
N GLU A 90 62.80 17.28 3.14
CA GLU A 90 61.95 16.23 3.73
C GLU A 90 60.62 16.75 4.27
N ILE A 91 60.62 17.96 4.84
CA ILE A 91 59.41 18.63 5.37
C ILE A 91 58.34 18.87 4.29
N MET A 92 58.73 18.97 3.01
CA MET A 92 57.79 19.19 1.90
C MET A 92 57.21 17.87 1.35
N ARG A 93 57.73 16.71 1.78
CA ARG A 93 57.39 15.40 1.18
C ARG A 93 57.04 14.31 2.19
N THR A 94 56.83 14.67 3.45
CA THR A 94 56.50 13.74 4.54
C THR A 94 55.23 14.15 5.28
N ASN A 95 54.68 13.23 6.08
CA ASN A 95 53.54 13.53 6.94
C ASN A 95 53.98 14.38 8.13
N LEU A 96 53.31 15.50 8.36
CA LEU A 96 53.67 16.49 9.38
C LEU A 96 53.00 16.27 10.75
N ALA A 97 52.19 15.22 10.93
CA ALA A 97 51.44 15.02 12.17
C ALA A 97 52.34 14.96 13.42
N SER A 98 53.48 14.28 13.34
CA SER A 98 54.44 14.22 14.46
C SER A 98 55.02 15.61 14.78
N VAL A 99 55.44 16.36 13.74
CA VAL A 99 55.97 17.72 13.87
C VAL A 99 54.92 18.66 14.49
N ILE A 100 53.70 18.65 13.95
CA ILE A 100 52.58 19.47 14.44
C ILE A 100 52.26 19.14 15.90
N LEU A 101 52.26 17.85 16.27
CA LEU A 101 52.01 17.42 17.64
C LEU A 101 53.07 17.95 18.60
N GLN A 102 54.35 17.85 18.24
CA GLN A 102 55.47 18.38 19.04
C GLN A 102 55.40 19.90 19.17
N MET A 103 55.16 20.63 18.07
CA MET A 103 55.01 22.08 18.08
C MET A 103 53.88 22.53 19.02
N LYS A 104 52.73 21.83 18.97
CA LYS A 104 51.61 22.09 19.88
C LYS A 104 51.95 21.77 21.33
N ALA A 105 52.70 20.69 21.59
CA ALA A 105 53.12 20.33 22.95
C ALA A 105 54.08 21.35 23.55
N LEU A 106 54.97 21.91 22.72
CA LEU A 106 55.92 22.97 23.06
C LEU A 106 55.33 24.38 23.00
N ARG A 107 54.04 24.52 22.62
CA ARG A 107 53.33 25.80 22.50
C ARG A 107 53.99 26.79 21.53
N MET A 108 54.52 26.30 20.41
CA MET A 108 55.23 27.11 19.38
C MET A 108 54.30 27.96 18.48
N GLY A 109 53.02 28.11 18.83
CA GLY A 109 52.05 28.85 18.04
C GLY A 109 51.49 28.07 16.85
N ASP A 110 50.93 28.81 15.89
CA ASP A 110 50.36 28.23 14.68
C ASP A 110 51.44 27.88 13.65
N ILE A 111 51.40 26.66 13.15
CA ILE A 111 52.35 26.14 12.17
C ILE A 111 52.30 26.90 10.84
N GLU A 112 51.15 27.46 10.46
CA GLU A 112 51.08 28.27 9.23
C GLU A 112 51.91 29.55 9.30
N HIS A 113 52.15 30.06 10.52
CA HIS A 113 52.91 31.26 10.81
C HIS A 113 54.34 30.97 11.29
N PHE A 114 54.70 29.69 11.43
CA PHE A 114 56.03 29.30 11.89
C PHE A 114 57.09 29.58 10.79
N PRO A 115 58.25 30.17 11.15
CA PRO A 115 59.27 30.60 10.18
C PRO A 115 60.14 29.42 9.71
N PHE A 116 59.60 28.55 8.86
CA PHE A 116 60.36 27.48 8.21
C PHE A 116 61.35 28.02 7.18
N LEU A 117 62.53 27.38 7.05
CA LEU A 117 63.45 27.62 5.93
C LEU A 117 62.76 27.32 4.60
N ASP A 118 62.18 26.12 4.51
CA ASP A 118 61.34 25.68 3.40
C ASP A 118 59.94 25.37 3.94
N LYS A 119 58.97 26.23 3.62
CA LYS A 119 57.62 26.10 4.15
C LYS A 119 56.89 24.90 3.53
N PRO A 120 56.32 23.99 4.33
CA PRO A 120 55.50 22.92 3.79
C PRO A 120 54.21 23.43 3.15
N ASP A 121 53.70 22.71 2.14
CA ASP A 121 52.41 23.00 1.53
C ASP A 121 51.28 22.90 2.58
N LYS A 122 50.35 23.87 2.55
CA LYS A 122 49.19 23.93 3.45
C LYS A 122 48.36 22.64 3.45
N ARG A 123 48.34 21.89 2.34
CA ARG A 123 47.66 20.59 2.23
C ARG A 123 48.25 19.55 3.18
N PHE A 124 49.57 19.50 3.35
CA PHE A 124 50.22 18.58 4.30
C PHE A 124 49.99 18.99 5.75
N ILE A 125 49.95 20.30 6.02
CA ILE A 125 49.60 20.84 7.34
C ILE A 125 48.17 20.41 7.73
N LYS A 126 47.20 20.69 6.86
CA LYS A 126 45.78 20.33 7.07
C LYS A 126 45.62 18.83 7.25
N ASP A 127 46.35 18.04 6.48
CA ASP A 127 46.28 16.59 6.60
C ASP A 127 46.87 16.06 7.91
N GLY A 128 48.00 16.61 8.35
CA GLY A 128 48.60 16.29 9.64
C GLY A 128 47.68 16.67 10.81
N LEU A 129 47.05 17.85 10.77
CA LEU A 129 46.03 18.24 11.75
C LEU A 129 44.85 17.28 11.75
N ARG A 130 44.34 16.91 10.57
CA ARG A 130 43.25 15.95 10.43
C ARG A 130 43.62 14.60 11.02
N LEU A 131 44.84 14.09 10.78
CA LEU A 131 45.32 12.86 11.41
C LEU A 131 45.32 12.98 12.94
N LEU A 132 45.81 14.08 13.49
CA LEU A 132 45.79 14.29 14.95
C LEU A 132 44.38 14.35 15.53
N THR A 133 43.41 14.89 14.80
CA THR A 133 41.98 14.83 15.19
C THR A 133 41.44 13.41 15.08
N GLU A 134 41.80 12.67 14.02
CA GLU A 134 41.37 11.28 13.80
C GLU A 134 41.80 10.39 14.98
N ILE A 135 43.04 10.49 15.45
CA ILE A 135 43.53 9.73 16.61
C ILE A 135 43.14 10.36 17.97
N ASN A 136 42.34 11.42 17.97
CA ASN A 136 41.94 12.17 19.17
C ASN A 136 43.11 12.75 19.99
N ALA A 137 44.22 13.09 19.33
CA ALA A 137 45.34 13.83 19.93
C ALA A 137 45.03 15.33 20.05
N ILE A 138 44.22 15.87 19.14
CA ILE A 138 43.65 17.21 19.24
C ILE A 138 42.12 17.17 19.13
N ASN A 139 41.44 18.13 19.75
CA ASN A 139 40.00 18.31 19.60
C ASN A 139 39.64 19.04 18.28
N THR A 140 38.36 19.23 18.02
CA THR A 140 37.85 19.96 16.84
C THR A 140 38.30 21.42 16.76
N GLY A 141 38.55 22.06 17.92
CA GLY A 141 39.15 23.40 18.00
C GLY A 141 40.67 23.43 17.79
N GLY A 142 41.32 22.28 17.58
CA GLY A 142 42.76 22.20 17.33
C GLY A 142 43.66 22.24 18.57
N HIS A 143 43.10 22.10 19.78
CA HIS A 143 43.84 22.05 21.04
C HIS A 143 44.20 20.62 21.44
N LEU A 144 45.33 20.43 22.12
CA LEU A 144 45.76 19.12 22.61
C LEU A 144 44.78 18.54 23.63
N THR A 145 44.36 17.31 23.41
CA THR A 145 43.57 16.53 24.38
C THR A 145 44.47 16.00 25.49
N LYS A 146 43.87 15.41 26.54
CA LYS A 146 44.64 14.66 27.56
C LYS A 146 45.48 13.55 26.90
N SER A 147 44.91 12.80 25.97
CA SER A 147 45.62 11.76 25.21
C SER A 147 46.73 12.36 24.36
N GLY A 148 46.49 13.46 23.65
CA GLY A 148 47.50 14.13 22.82
C GLY A 148 48.75 14.57 23.58
N LYS A 149 48.58 15.06 24.81
CA LYS A 149 49.72 15.42 25.68
C LYS A 149 50.60 14.21 26.01
N TRP A 150 49.99 13.05 26.21
CA TRP A 150 50.72 11.80 26.47
C TRP A 150 51.38 11.26 25.20
N ILE A 151 50.67 11.27 24.06
CA ILE A 151 51.22 10.84 22.77
C ILE A 151 52.46 11.68 22.40
N ALA A 152 52.44 12.99 22.64
CA ALA A 152 53.57 13.88 22.36
C ALA A 152 54.86 13.56 23.16
N ARG A 153 54.77 12.79 24.25
CA ARG A 153 55.95 12.36 25.03
C ARG A 153 56.64 11.13 24.46
N LEU A 154 56.02 10.44 23.51
CA LEU A 154 56.53 9.20 22.93
C LEU A 154 57.32 9.50 21.64
N PRO A 155 58.56 9.01 21.48
CA PRO A 155 59.39 9.27 20.30
C PRO A 155 59.06 8.34 19.13
N ILE A 156 57.77 8.21 18.78
CA ILE A 156 57.26 7.32 17.74
C ILE A 156 56.15 8.01 16.94
N ASP A 157 55.69 7.35 15.87
CA ASP A 157 54.55 7.85 15.09
C ASP A 157 53.31 8.08 15.98
N PRO A 158 52.59 9.22 15.83
CA PRO A 158 51.43 9.53 16.67
C PRO A 158 50.34 8.46 16.69
N ARG A 159 50.14 7.70 15.60
CA ARG A 159 49.18 6.58 15.56
C ARG A 159 49.60 5.47 16.51
N MET A 160 50.87 5.09 16.48
CA MET A 160 51.44 4.09 17.37
C MET A 160 51.44 4.56 18.83
N GLY A 161 51.72 5.84 19.05
CA GLY A 161 51.56 6.46 20.36
C GLY A 161 50.12 6.36 20.87
N ARG A 162 49.12 6.67 20.03
CA ARG A 162 47.70 6.53 20.37
C ARG A 162 47.33 5.10 20.76
N MET A 163 47.86 4.11 20.03
CA MET A 163 47.64 2.69 20.31
C MET A 163 48.18 2.30 21.71
N LEU A 164 49.37 2.76 22.09
CA LEU A 164 49.92 2.53 23.43
C LEU A 164 49.09 3.19 24.52
N ILE A 165 48.63 4.43 24.31
CA ILE A 165 47.76 5.10 25.29
C ILE A 165 46.43 4.36 25.44
N ALA A 166 45.82 3.91 24.33
CA ALA A 166 44.55 3.17 24.37
C ALA A 166 44.70 1.79 25.01
N ALA A 167 45.87 1.15 24.89
CA ALA A 167 46.10 -0.18 25.43
C ALA A 167 46.01 -0.24 26.97
N ASN A 168 46.15 0.90 27.65
CA ASN A 168 45.88 0.99 29.08
C ASN A 168 44.37 0.82 29.38
N ASP A 169 43.51 1.47 28.59
CA ASP A 169 42.05 1.42 28.75
C ASP A 169 41.48 0.04 28.38
N TRP A 170 42.12 -0.63 27.40
CA TRP A 170 41.75 -1.99 26.96
C TRP A 170 42.51 -3.10 27.68
N HIS A 171 43.34 -2.79 28.69
CA HIS A 171 44.11 -3.76 29.46
C HIS A 171 44.97 -4.71 28.60
N CYS A 172 45.64 -4.19 27.57
CA CYS A 172 46.46 -4.95 26.61
C CYS A 172 47.84 -4.33 26.33
N LEU A 173 48.36 -3.57 27.30
CA LEU A 173 49.61 -2.81 27.15
C LEU A 173 50.83 -3.71 26.90
N SER A 174 50.89 -4.91 27.48
CA SER A 174 52.01 -5.84 27.30
C SER A 174 52.16 -6.27 25.83
N GLU A 175 51.06 -6.67 25.20
CA GLU A 175 51.00 -7.06 23.80
C GLU A 175 51.19 -5.85 22.88
N MET A 176 50.58 -4.71 23.22
CA MET A 176 50.71 -3.50 22.41
C MET A 176 52.14 -2.96 22.38
N LEU A 177 52.87 -3.02 23.51
CA LEU A 177 54.30 -2.67 23.54
C LEU A 177 55.10 -3.54 22.58
N ILE A 178 54.82 -4.84 22.52
CA ILE A 178 55.48 -5.77 21.59
C ILE A 178 55.18 -5.35 20.14
N ILE A 179 53.91 -5.18 19.81
CA ILE A 179 53.44 -4.86 18.45
C ILE A 179 53.99 -3.50 18.00
N VAL A 180 53.77 -2.44 18.76
CA VAL A 180 54.21 -1.07 18.41
C VAL A 180 55.72 -0.99 18.24
N SER A 181 56.48 -1.66 19.10
CA SER A 181 57.94 -1.70 18.97
C SER A 181 58.38 -2.42 17.70
N ALA A 182 57.64 -3.44 17.25
CA ALA A 182 57.93 -4.17 16.02
C ALA A 182 57.63 -3.32 14.79
N LEU A 183 56.50 -2.59 14.81
CA LEU A 183 56.06 -1.73 13.72
C LEU A 183 56.91 -0.47 13.57
N SER A 184 57.59 -0.05 14.64
CA SER A 184 58.48 1.13 14.64
C SER A 184 59.83 0.88 13.96
N ILE A 185 60.15 -0.37 13.60
CA ILE A 185 61.40 -0.75 12.96
C ILE A 185 61.13 -1.40 11.60
N GLN A 186 62.18 -1.60 10.80
CA GLN A 186 62.05 -2.45 9.60
C GLN A 186 61.66 -3.87 10.02
N SER A 187 60.72 -4.48 9.29
CA SER A 187 60.21 -5.82 9.61
C SER A 187 61.35 -6.81 9.85
N PRO A 188 61.33 -7.56 10.97
CA PRO A 188 62.37 -8.52 11.30
C PRO A 188 62.27 -9.80 10.46
N LYS A 189 61.14 -10.04 9.76
CA LYS A 189 60.96 -11.19 8.87
C LYS A 189 61.85 -11.04 7.63
N GLU A 190 62.60 -12.10 7.32
CA GLU A 190 63.37 -12.21 6.09
C GLU A 190 62.66 -13.19 5.13
N ARG A 191 62.49 -12.82 3.87
CA ARG A 191 61.89 -13.69 2.84
C ARG A 191 62.77 -13.69 1.57
N PRO A 192 63.93 -14.39 1.59
CA PRO A 192 64.85 -14.43 0.45
C PRO A 192 64.18 -15.05 -0.79
N GLN A 193 64.50 -14.55 -1.98
CA GLN A 193 63.86 -14.99 -3.24
C GLN A 193 64.10 -16.49 -3.53
N GLU A 194 65.27 -17.01 -3.17
CA GLU A 194 65.64 -18.42 -3.36
C GLU A 194 64.99 -19.37 -2.34
N ALA A 195 64.45 -18.84 -1.23
CA ALA A 195 63.95 -19.64 -0.11
C ALA A 195 62.55 -19.22 0.36
N GLN A 196 61.73 -18.68 -0.55
CA GLN A 196 60.41 -18.12 -0.24
C GLN A 196 59.49 -19.13 0.43
N GLU A 197 59.30 -20.32 -0.17
CA GLU A 197 58.40 -21.35 0.37
C GLU A 197 58.82 -21.81 1.77
N LYS A 198 60.13 -21.95 2.00
CA LYS A 198 60.67 -22.35 3.30
C LYS A 198 60.49 -21.25 4.34
N ALA A 199 60.70 -19.99 3.98
CA ALA A 199 60.45 -18.85 4.84
C ALA A 199 58.97 -18.76 5.22
N ASP A 200 58.07 -18.87 4.24
CA ASP A 200 56.62 -18.81 4.46
C ASP A 200 56.15 -19.93 5.39
N LYS A 201 56.59 -21.18 5.15
CA LYS A 201 56.29 -22.32 6.03
C LYS A 201 56.80 -22.11 7.46
N THR A 202 57.97 -21.49 7.61
CA THR A 202 58.57 -21.24 8.93
C THR A 202 57.86 -20.09 9.66
N HIS A 203 57.43 -19.06 8.93
CA HIS A 203 56.67 -17.96 9.50
C HIS A 203 55.25 -18.37 9.90
N ALA A 204 54.64 -19.29 9.15
CA ALA A 204 53.32 -19.87 9.43
C ALA A 204 53.21 -20.52 10.81
N GLU A 205 54.32 -21.05 11.36
CA GLU A 205 54.36 -21.62 12.72
C GLU A 205 53.96 -20.64 13.83
N PHE A 206 54.08 -19.33 13.58
CA PHE A 206 53.75 -18.27 14.54
C PHE A 206 52.55 -17.43 14.11
N GLU A 207 51.94 -17.74 12.97
CA GLU A 207 50.75 -17.04 12.50
C GLU A 207 49.56 -17.27 13.43
N ASP A 208 48.78 -16.23 13.60
CA ASP A 208 47.47 -16.33 14.23
C ASP A 208 46.40 -16.52 13.16
N GLU A 209 45.29 -17.17 13.53
CA GLU A 209 44.21 -17.44 12.61
C GLU A 209 43.61 -16.15 12.04
N HIS A 210 43.56 -15.06 12.80
CA HIS A 210 42.83 -13.85 12.44
C HIS A 210 43.69 -12.59 12.39
N SER A 211 44.98 -12.63 12.75
CA SER A 211 45.79 -11.43 12.90
C SER A 211 47.28 -11.60 12.59
N ASP A 212 47.78 -10.88 11.58
CA ASP A 212 49.23 -10.75 11.36
C ASP A 212 49.93 -9.99 12.50
N PHE A 213 49.21 -9.17 13.27
CA PHE A 213 49.79 -8.45 14.42
C PHE A 213 50.19 -9.42 15.54
N LEU A 214 49.39 -10.46 15.75
CA LEU A 214 49.65 -11.47 16.78
C LEU A 214 50.83 -12.37 16.43
N TRP A 215 51.25 -12.44 15.15
CA TRP A 215 52.52 -13.06 14.79
C TRP A 215 53.69 -12.47 15.58
N TYR A 216 53.72 -11.15 15.74
CA TYR A 216 54.78 -10.47 16.49
C TYR A 216 54.76 -10.86 17.97
N VAL A 217 53.57 -10.97 18.57
CA VAL A 217 53.40 -11.40 19.97
C VAL A 217 53.88 -12.84 20.14
N ASN A 218 53.43 -13.74 19.26
CA ASN A 218 53.79 -15.16 19.28
C ASN A 218 55.30 -15.37 19.13
N PHE A 219 55.90 -14.74 18.11
CA PHE A 219 57.33 -14.85 17.86
C PHE A 219 58.16 -14.22 18.98
N TRP A 220 57.75 -13.06 19.51
CA TRP A 220 58.42 -12.41 20.63
C TRP A 220 58.43 -13.31 21.87
N ASN A 221 57.29 -13.91 22.21
CA ASN A 221 57.17 -14.82 23.34
C ASN A 221 58.03 -16.07 23.16
N PHE A 222 58.04 -16.65 21.96
CA PHE A 222 58.96 -17.73 21.60
C PHE A 222 60.42 -17.31 21.77
N TYR A 223 60.82 -16.19 21.17
CA TYR A 223 62.17 -15.66 21.24
C TYR A 223 62.62 -15.42 22.68
N ARG A 224 61.77 -14.80 23.51
CA ARG A 224 62.06 -14.54 24.93
C ARG A 224 62.25 -15.83 25.73
N LYS A 225 61.46 -16.88 25.46
CA LYS A 225 61.63 -18.20 26.08
C LYS A 225 62.96 -18.83 25.67
N GLN A 226 63.33 -18.74 24.39
CA GLN A 226 64.61 -19.28 23.89
C GLN A 226 65.82 -18.47 24.39
N ALA A 227 65.69 -17.15 24.50
CA ALA A 227 66.75 -16.27 24.95
C ALA A 227 67.18 -16.50 26.41
N LYS A 228 66.29 -17.09 27.23
CA LYS A 228 66.62 -17.54 28.59
C LYS A 228 67.43 -18.85 28.62
N LYS A 229 67.41 -19.63 27.53
CA LYS A 229 68.00 -20.98 27.46
C LYS A 229 69.25 -21.05 26.59
N LEU A 230 69.30 -20.27 25.52
CA LEU A 230 70.34 -20.32 24.48
C LEU A 230 71.38 -19.22 24.66
N SER A 231 72.63 -19.52 24.29
CA SER A 231 73.69 -18.51 24.15
C SER A 231 73.41 -17.53 23.00
N LYS A 232 74.08 -16.37 22.99
CA LYS A 232 73.93 -15.36 21.92
C LYS A 232 74.21 -15.92 20.51
N SER A 233 75.23 -16.78 20.37
CA SER A 233 75.56 -17.42 19.09
C SER A 233 74.46 -18.37 18.62
N GLN A 234 73.93 -19.20 19.53
CA GLN A 234 72.83 -20.11 19.24
C GLN A 234 71.53 -19.35 18.91
N LEU A 235 71.24 -18.24 19.59
CA LEU A 235 70.10 -17.38 19.25
C LEU A 235 70.22 -16.79 17.85
N ARG A 236 71.41 -16.31 17.47
CA ARG A 236 71.65 -15.81 16.12
C ARG A 236 71.41 -16.89 15.08
N LYS A 237 71.89 -18.11 15.33
CA LYS A 237 71.64 -19.28 14.46
C LYS A 237 70.15 -19.62 14.38
N MET A 238 69.44 -19.63 15.50
CA MET A 238 67.99 -19.89 15.57
C MET A 238 67.19 -18.83 14.80
N CYS A 239 67.53 -17.55 14.94
CA CYS A 239 66.93 -16.47 14.16
C CYS A 239 67.09 -16.71 12.64
N GLY A 240 68.30 -17.05 12.19
CA GLY A 240 68.53 -17.39 10.78
C GLY A 240 67.74 -18.61 10.31
N GLN A 241 67.64 -19.66 11.15
CA GLN A 241 66.80 -20.84 10.86
C GLN A 241 65.30 -20.50 10.78
N LYS A 242 64.86 -19.50 11.55
CA LYS A 242 63.48 -19.01 11.56
C LYS A 242 63.22 -17.89 10.55
N PHE A 243 64.18 -17.60 9.66
CA PHE A 243 64.07 -16.52 8.68
C PHE A 243 63.72 -15.17 9.33
N VAL A 244 64.42 -14.86 10.42
CA VAL A 244 64.27 -13.61 11.16
C VAL A 244 65.65 -12.98 11.36
N SER A 245 65.76 -11.69 11.08
CA SER A 245 67.00 -10.95 11.23
C SER A 245 67.38 -10.76 12.70
N TYR A 246 68.51 -11.34 13.12
CA TYR A 246 68.98 -11.20 14.51
C TYR A 246 69.26 -9.75 14.90
N LEU A 247 69.76 -8.92 13.96
CA LEU A 247 70.01 -7.49 14.23
C LEU A 247 68.70 -6.72 14.46
N ARG A 248 67.67 -6.98 13.66
CA ARG A 248 66.34 -6.36 13.85
C ARG A 248 65.67 -6.84 15.13
N MET A 249 65.92 -8.07 15.57
CA MET A 249 65.47 -8.52 16.89
C MET A 249 66.10 -7.73 18.04
N LEU A 250 67.39 -7.41 17.97
CA LEU A 250 68.04 -6.58 18.98
C LEU A 250 67.48 -5.16 19.00
N GLU A 251 67.26 -4.58 17.82
CA GLU A 251 66.63 -3.26 17.67
C GLU A 251 65.20 -3.25 18.24
N TRP A 252 64.39 -4.26 17.91
CA TRP A 252 63.05 -4.43 18.46
C TRP A 252 63.07 -4.52 19.99
N GLN A 253 64.02 -5.28 20.55
CA GLN A 253 64.18 -5.38 22.00
C GLN A 253 64.52 -4.06 22.67
N GLU A 254 65.36 -3.26 22.02
CA GLU A 254 65.77 -1.96 22.53
C GLU A 254 64.63 -0.94 22.48
N ILE A 255 63.90 -0.84 21.36
CA ILE A 255 62.71 0.02 21.26
C ILE A 255 61.65 -0.39 22.28
N HIS A 256 61.39 -1.69 22.42
CA HIS A 256 60.46 -2.18 23.44
C HIS A 256 60.91 -1.77 24.84
N ARG A 257 62.20 -1.88 25.16
CA ARG A 257 62.74 -1.48 26.47
C ARG A 257 62.58 0.02 26.72
N GLN A 258 62.80 0.86 25.71
CA GLN A 258 62.64 2.31 25.81
C GLN A 258 61.17 2.70 26.02
N LEU A 259 60.27 2.21 25.16
CA LEU A 259 58.83 2.47 25.26
C LEU A 259 58.26 1.93 26.58
N SER A 260 58.70 0.74 27.00
CA SER A 260 58.36 0.14 28.30
C SER A 260 58.69 1.00 29.51
N ARG A 261 59.77 1.79 29.45
CA ARG A 261 60.16 2.72 30.52
C ARG A 261 59.31 3.98 30.46
N LEU A 262 59.16 4.57 29.27
CA LEU A 262 58.33 5.75 29.08
C LEU A 262 56.89 5.52 29.51
N THR A 263 56.28 4.39 29.13
CA THR A 263 54.91 4.08 29.54
C THR A 263 54.78 3.83 31.04
N ALA A 264 55.82 3.30 31.70
CA ALA A 264 55.86 3.17 33.15
C ALA A 264 55.98 4.54 33.84
N ASP A 265 56.82 5.46 33.34
CA ASP A 265 56.94 6.83 33.83
C ASP A 265 55.63 7.64 33.66
N MET A 266 54.79 7.21 32.72
CA MET A 266 53.45 7.75 32.48
C MET A 266 52.36 7.08 33.32
N ASN A 267 52.72 6.17 34.25
CA ASN A 267 51.81 5.38 35.08
C ASN A 267 50.83 4.48 34.30
N LEU A 268 51.22 4.01 33.11
CA LEU A 268 50.43 3.04 32.35
C LEU A 268 50.69 1.62 32.86
N SER A 269 49.62 0.88 33.11
CA SER A 269 49.69 -0.44 33.76
C SER A 269 49.81 -1.57 32.75
N ARG A 270 50.76 -2.49 32.95
CA ARG A 270 50.87 -3.72 32.17
C ARG A 270 49.91 -4.78 32.70
N ASN A 271 49.20 -5.44 31.79
CA ASN A 271 48.35 -6.58 32.11
C ASN A 271 49.16 -7.79 32.58
N SER A 272 48.66 -8.46 33.61
CA SER A 272 49.27 -9.67 34.19
C SER A 272 48.85 -10.95 33.46
N GLN A 273 47.65 -10.97 32.89
CA GLN A 273 47.14 -12.06 32.05
C GLN A 273 47.18 -11.64 30.58
N ALA A 274 47.23 -12.61 29.67
CA ALA A 274 47.19 -12.35 28.24
C ALA A 274 45.88 -11.66 27.86
N ALA A 275 45.97 -10.58 27.08
CA ALA A 275 44.78 -9.83 26.68
C ALA A 275 43.95 -10.59 25.65
N GLU A 276 42.62 -10.40 25.71
CA GLU A 276 41.71 -10.95 24.71
C GLU A 276 41.94 -10.34 23.32
N TYR A 277 41.59 -11.10 22.28
CA TYR A 277 41.74 -10.68 20.89
C TYR A 277 41.09 -9.31 20.63
N GLN A 278 39.84 -9.14 21.08
CA GLN A 278 39.10 -7.88 20.90
C GLN A 278 39.83 -6.69 21.55
N ASN A 279 40.33 -6.85 22.77
CA ASN A 279 41.01 -5.77 23.50
C ASN A 279 42.26 -5.27 22.77
N ILE A 280 43.08 -6.20 22.25
CA ILE A 280 44.27 -5.85 21.46
C ILE A 280 43.84 -5.07 20.22
N HIS A 281 42.84 -5.56 19.48
CA HIS A 281 42.43 -4.98 18.20
C HIS A 281 41.64 -3.66 18.35
N CYS A 282 40.86 -3.47 19.42
CA CYS A 282 40.27 -2.18 19.76
C CYS A 282 41.34 -1.13 20.07
N ALA A 283 42.41 -1.51 20.77
CA ALA A 283 43.55 -0.62 21.00
C ALA A 283 44.32 -0.32 19.70
N LEU A 284 44.53 -1.32 18.81
CA LEU A 284 45.09 -1.09 17.47
C LEU A 284 44.25 -0.08 16.67
N LEU A 285 42.93 -0.29 16.65
CA LEU A 285 41.98 0.54 15.92
C LEU A 285 42.08 2.01 16.33
N SER A 286 42.35 2.32 17.60
CA SER A 286 42.46 3.70 18.08
C SER A 286 43.48 4.57 17.32
N GLY A 287 44.56 3.97 16.80
CA GLY A 287 45.54 4.66 15.94
C GLY A 287 45.33 4.41 14.44
N LEU A 288 44.61 3.35 14.08
CA LEU A 288 44.51 2.80 12.73
C LEU A 288 43.09 2.87 12.13
N LEU A 289 42.16 3.67 12.68
CA LEU A 289 40.79 3.80 12.15
C LEU A 289 40.77 4.13 10.65
N SER A 290 41.71 4.93 10.17
CA SER A 290 41.80 5.27 8.74
C SER A 290 42.39 4.17 7.85
N HIS A 291 42.84 3.06 8.42
CA HIS A 291 43.35 1.87 7.73
C HIS A 291 42.36 0.69 7.81
N VAL A 292 41.13 0.96 8.23
CA VAL A 292 40.05 -0.02 8.18
C VAL A 292 39.55 -0.14 6.74
N ALA A 293 39.22 -1.37 6.36
CA ALA A 293 38.62 -1.67 5.07
C ALA A 293 37.58 -2.79 5.17
N VAL A 294 36.59 -2.75 4.27
CA VAL A 294 35.54 -3.76 4.13
C VAL A 294 35.65 -4.44 2.77
N LYS A 295 35.46 -5.77 2.74
CA LYS A 295 35.49 -6.55 1.51
C LYS A 295 34.29 -6.16 0.63
N THR A 296 34.54 -5.97 -0.67
CA THR A 296 33.49 -5.75 -1.68
C THR A 296 33.01 -7.07 -2.28
N ASP A 297 32.05 -7.02 -3.21
CA ASP A 297 31.61 -8.22 -3.96
C ASP A 297 32.71 -8.78 -4.89
N THR A 298 33.76 -7.99 -5.13
CA THR A 298 34.97 -8.40 -5.86
C THR A 298 36.10 -8.76 -4.89
N ASN A 299 37.21 -9.31 -5.38
CA ASN A 299 38.43 -9.54 -4.57
C ASN A 299 39.21 -8.25 -4.20
N GLU A 300 38.49 -7.14 -4.02
CA GLU A 300 38.98 -5.83 -3.63
C GLU A 300 38.32 -5.39 -2.32
N TYR A 301 39.04 -4.57 -1.55
CA TYR A 301 38.55 -3.97 -0.31
C TYR A 301 38.32 -2.48 -0.49
N LEU A 302 37.23 -1.99 0.07
CA LEU A 302 36.91 -0.58 0.21
C LEU A 302 37.42 -0.08 1.56
N GLY A 303 38.50 0.70 1.52
CA GLY A 303 39.09 1.37 2.68
C GLY A 303 38.45 2.72 2.97
N ALA A 304 38.81 3.30 4.12
CA ALA A 304 38.42 4.64 4.51
C ALA A 304 38.64 5.67 3.38
N ARG A 305 37.68 6.57 3.20
CA ARG A 305 37.65 7.58 2.11
C ARG A 305 37.53 6.95 0.71
N ASN A 306 36.86 5.81 0.63
CA ASN A 306 36.57 5.08 -0.61
C ASN A 306 37.82 4.68 -1.42
N ILE A 307 38.96 4.48 -0.73
CA ILE A 307 40.16 3.98 -1.39
C ILE A 307 40.00 2.49 -1.66
N LYS A 308 40.42 2.07 -2.84
CA LYS A 308 40.44 0.66 -3.24
C LYS A 308 41.79 0.04 -2.91
N LEU A 309 41.79 -1.10 -2.25
CA LEU A 309 43.02 -1.78 -1.84
C LEU A 309 42.88 -3.30 -1.85
N HIS A 310 44.01 -4.00 -1.81
CA HIS A 310 44.08 -5.45 -1.67
C HIS A 310 44.93 -5.86 -0.47
N ILE A 311 44.67 -7.04 0.10
CA ILE A 311 45.58 -7.62 1.09
C ILE A 311 46.90 -7.99 0.40
N PHE A 312 48.03 -7.67 1.01
CA PHE A 312 49.34 -8.05 0.49
C PHE A 312 49.47 -9.59 0.43
N PRO A 313 49.95 -10.19 -0.68
CA PRO A 313 50.01 -11.65 -0.83
C PRO A 313 50.79 -12.40 0.27
N GLY A 314 51.76 -11.75 0.91
CA GLY A 314 52.51 -12.32 2.03
C GLY A 314 51.86 -12.19 3.41
N SER A 315 50.59 -11.80 3.48
CA SER A 315 49.81 -11.76 4.73
C SER A 315 49.14 -13.12 4.98
N GLY A 316 49.09 -13.56 6.25
CA GLY A 316 48.36 -14.76 6.66
C GLY A 316 46.83 -14.61 6.53
N GLN A 317 46.35 -13.40 6.21
CA GLN A 317 44.95 -13.08 5.95
C GLN A 317 44.60 -13.02 4.46
N PHE A 318 45.59 -13.19 3.56
CA PHE A 318 45.38 -13.09 2.11
C PHE A 318 44.37 -14.13 1.60
N SER A 319 44.50 -15.39 2.03
CA SER A 319 43.58 -16.48 1.66
C SER A 319 42.27 -16.48 2.46
N LYS A 320 42.28 -15.94 3.69
CA LYS A 320 41.12 -15.94 4.60
C LYS A 320 40.07 -14.91 4.23
N THR A 321 40.48 -13.79 3.62
CA THR A 321 39.60 -12.73 3.10
C THR A 321 38.53 -12.22 4.09
N PRO A 322 38.93 -11.69 5.26
CA PRO A 322 37.98 -11.22 6.28
C PRO A 322 37.02 -10.14 5.75
N LYS A 323 35.76 -10.16 6.16
CA LYS A 323 34.77 -9.14 5.74
C LYS A 323 35.21 -7.73 6.14
N TRP A 324 35.69 -7.56 7.37
CA TRP A 324 36.25 -6.31 7.87
C TRP A 324 37.66 -6.54 8.36
N MET A 325 38.54 -5.60 8.05
CA MET A 325 39.94 -5.68 8.43
C MET A 325 40.53 -4.33 8.83
N VAL A 326 41.62 -4.39 9.59
CA VAL A 326 42.51 -3.26 9.85
C VAL A 326 43.93 -3.62 9.39
N ALA A 327 44.64 -2.65 8.82
CA ALA A 327 46.03 -2.80 8.38
C ALA A 327 46.98 -1.89 9.16
N ALA A 328 48.20 -2.35 9.43
CA ALA A 328 49.23 -1.50 10.04
C ALA A 328 49.70 -0.42 9.05
N GLU A 329 49.92 -0.82 7.80
CA GLU A 329 50.47 0.03 6.75
C GLU A 329 49.68 -0.17 5.44
N LEU A 330 49.45 0.94 4.73
CA LEU A 330 49.00 0.93 3.35
C LEU A 330 50.19 1.35 2.47
N ALA A 331 50.62 0.48 1.56
CA ALA A 331 51.79 0.69 0.72
C ALA A 331 51.44 0.48 -0.76
N GLU A 332 51.87 1.41 -1.61
CA GLU A 332 51.58 1.38 -3.05
C GLU A 332 52.81 0.89 -3.82
N THR A 333 52.65 -0.22 -4.53
CA THR A 333 53.67 -0.78 -5.44
C THR A 333 53.12 -0.82 -6.86
N THR A 334 52.59 -1.97 -7.29
CA THR A 334 51.79 -2.09 -8.53
C THR A 334 50.34 -1.71 -8.30
N ARG A 335 49.83 -1.97 -7.10
CA ARG A 335 48.51 -1.60 -6.58
C ARG A 335 48.69 -1.12 -5.14
N LEU A 336 47.61 -0.58 -4.56
CA LEU A 336 47.58 -0.27 -3.13
C LEU A 336 47.37 -1.57 -2.32
N TYR A 337 48.35 -1.92 -1.50
CA TYR A 337 48.32 -3.11 -0.65
C TYR A 337 48.26 -2.75 0.83
N ALA A 338 47.39 -3.45 1.56
CA ALA A 338 47.38 -3.48 3.01
C ALA A 338 48.38 -4.53 3.53
N ARG A 339 49.25 -4.11 4.45
CA ARG A 339 50.30 -4.95 5.05
C ARG A 339 50.09 -5.05 6.55
N VAL A 340 50.35 -6.25 7.09
CA VAL A 340 50.07 -6.62 8.49
C VAL A 340 48.60 -6.38 8.79
N VAL A 341 47.78 -7.38 8.47
CA VAL A 341 46.32 -7.28 8.47
C VAL A 341 45.73 -8.11 9.61
N ALA A 342 44.64 -7.62 10.21
CA ALA A 342 43.82 -8.39 11.11
C ALA A 342 42.34 -8.26 10.80
N LYS A 343 41.58 -9.33 11.04
CA LYS A 343 40.12 -9.33 11.05
C LYS A 343 39.61 -8.48 12.22
N ILE A 344 38.55 -7.71 11.99
CA ILE A 344 37.86 -6.97 13.05
C ILE A 344 36.35 -7.17 12.95
N ASP A 345 35.64 -6.88 14.04
CA ASP A 345 34.20 -6.67 13.98
C ASP A 345 33.89 -5.18 13.72
N SER A 346 32.94 -4.91 12.82
CA SER A 346 32.43 -3.57 12.56
C SER A 346 31.88 -2.87 13.81
N GLN A 347 31.28 -3.60 14.75
CA GLN A 347 30.71 -3.03 15.97
C GLN A 347 31.76 -2.36 16.85
N TRP A 348 33.01 -2.84 16.83
CA TRP A 348 34.10 -2.24 17.60
C TRP A 348 34.38 -0.79 17.18
N LEU A 349 34.12 -0.46 15.91
CA LEU A 349 34.29 0.88 15.36
C LEU A 349 33.34 1.90 16.00
N LEU A 350 32.16 1.47 16.46
CA LEU A 350 31.17 2.34 17.09
C LEU A 350 31.67 2.93 18.41
N ASN A 351 32.45 2.14 19.16
CA ASN A 351 33.02 2.56 20.43
C ASN A 351 34.35 3.30 20.22
N VAL A 352 35.26 2.72 19.44
CA VAL A 352 36.61 3.28 19.24
C VAL A 352 36.58 4.59 18.45
N GLY A 353 35.67 4.70 17.47
CA GLY A 353 35.56 5.83 16.56
C GLY A 353 34.48 6.85 16.90
N LYS A 354 33.92 6.84 18.12
CA LYS A 354 32.73 7.63 18.50
C LYS A 354 32.78 9.11 18.07
N HIS A 355 33.94 9.76 18.18
CA HIS A 355 34.15 11.17 17.82
C HIS A 355 34.23 11.45 16.30
N LEU A 356 34.20 10.40 15.47
CA LEU A 356 34.33 10.47 14.01
C LEU A 356 33.14 9.87 13.26
N LEU A 357 32.18 9.28 13.98
CA LEU A 357 31.01 8.68 13.37
C LEU A 357 30.12 9.77 12.78
N GLN A 358 29.66 9.54 11.55
CA GLN A 358 28.62 10.31 10.90
C GLN A 358 27.32 9.51 11.00
N ARG A 359 26.30 10.10 11.63
CA ARG A 359 24.99 9.50 11.80
C ARG A 359 24.01 10.22 10.90
N ASN A 360 23.36 9.46 10.03
CA ASN A 360 22.29 9.95 9.16
C ASN A 360 21.00 9.27 9.58
N TYR A 361 19.92 10.03 9.63
CA TYR A 361 18.60 9.57 10.03
C TYR A 361 17.66 9.66 8.84
N SER A 362 16.78 8.67 8.69
CA SER A 362 15.89 8.57 7.52
C SER A 362 14.62 7.81 7.85
N GLU A 363 13.62 7.97 6.97
CA GLU A 363 12.33 7.27 7.03
C GLU A 363 11.69 7.37 8.42
N PRO A 364 11.34 8.58 8.89
CA PRO A 364 10.57 8.69 10.12
C PRO A 364 9.14 8.19 9.86
N TYR A 365 8.59 7.39 10.78
CA TYR A 365 7.27 6.79 10.66
C TYR A 365 6.66 6.50 12.04
N TRP A 366 5.33 6.41 12.12
CA TRP A 366 4.65 5.95 13.32
C TRP A 366 4.78 4.42 13.48
N ASP A 367 5.42 3.96 14.55
CA ASP A 367 5.46 2.54 14.88
C ASP A 367 4.30 2.20 15.80
N ALA A 368 3.19 1.73 15.23
CA ALA A 368 1.99 1.36 15.99
C ALA A 368 2.25 0.27 17.06
N LYS A 369 3.26 -0.59 16.88
CA LYS A 369 3.62 -1.61 17.89
C LYS A 369 4.40 -1.00 19.06
N ALA A 370 5.32 -0.08 18.77
CA ALA A 370 6.10 0.62 19.79
C ALA A 370 5.37 1.84 20.38
N GLN A 371 4.27 2.28 19.75
CA GLN A 371 3.47 3.46 20.12
C GLN A 371 4.32 4.74 20.23
N GLN A 372 5.23 4.92 19.26
CA GLN A 372 6.13 6.08 19.15
C GLN A 372 6.57 6.31 17.71
N VAL A 373 6.96 7.55 17.38
CA VAL A 373 7.61 7.83 16.09
C VAL A 373 9.02 7.26 16.08
N SER A 374 9.22 6.32 15.19
CA SER A 374 10.47 5.60 14.99
C SER A 374 11.09 6.00 13.66
N GLY A 375 12.36 5.71 13.50
CA GLY A 375 13.07 5.94 12.25
C GLY A 375 14.28 5.05 12.16
N TYR A 376 15.03 5.19 11.08
CA TYR A 376 16.25 4.43 10.87
C TYR A 376 17.49 5.31 10.93
N GLU A 377 18.51 4.80 11.58
CA GLU A 377 19.84 5.39 11.66
C GLU A 377 20.82 4.58 10.81
N LYS A 378 21.57 5.29 9.97
CA LYS A 378 22.75 4.80 9.25
C LYS A 378 23.99 5.43 9.84
N VAL A 379 24.95 4.60 10.27
CA VAL A 379 26.21 5.05 10.87
C VAL A 379 27.37 4.79 9.92
N MET A 380 28.13 5.85 9.63
CA MET A 380 29.28 5.81 8.75
C MET A 380 30.56 6.23 9.47
N LEU A 381 31.69 5.64 9.08
CA LEU A 381 33.03 6.03 9.53
C LEU A 381 33.91 6.22 8.29
N PHE A 382 34.37 7.45 8.05
CA PHE A 382 35.18 7.81 6.87
C PHE A 382 34.58 7.35 5.52
N GLY A 383 33.25 7.43 5.38
CA GLY A 383 32.53 6.98 4.19
C GLY A 383 32.24 5.47 4.13
N LEU A 384 32.78 4.67 5.04
CA LEU A 384 32.42 3.26 5.18
C LEU A 384 31.13 3.14 5.99
N THR A 385 30.16 2.38 5.50
CA THR A 385 28.92 2.08 6.24
C THR A 385 29.22 1.03 7.31
N VAL A 386 29.17 1.42 8.58
CA VAL A 386 29.39 0.53 9.74
C VAL A 386 28.08 -0.13 10.14
N VAL A 387 27.02 0.67 10.23
CA VAL A 387 25.65 0.21 10.49
C VAL A 387 24.78 0.71 9.36
N ALA A 388 24.23 -0.22 8.58
CA ALA A 388 23.44 0.14 7.39
C ALA A 388 22.06 0.66 7.77
N ARG A 389 21.42 0.04 8.76
CA ARG A 389 20.06 0.36 9.20
C ARG A 389 19.88 -0.09 10.64
N ASN A 390 19.65 0.84 11.55
CA ASN A 390 19.33 0.59 12.95
C ASN A 390 18.05 1.32 13.32
N ARG A 391 17.08 0.64 13.93
CA ARG A 391 15.83 1.28 14.36
C ARG A 391 16.11 2.14 15.60
N ILE A 392 15.64 3.38 15.58
CA ILE A 392 15.80 4.34 16.68
C ILE A 392 14.47 5.02 17.02
N ASN A 393 14.41 5.62 18.21
CA ASN A 393 13.37 6.60 18.52
C ASN A 393 13.73 7.92 17.82
N PHE A 394 12.96 8.27 16.78
CA PHE A 394 13.24 9.43 15.93
C PHE A 394 12.91 10.75 16.62
N GLY A 395 11.98 10.75 17.58
CA GLY A 395 11.65 11.95 18.35
C GLY A 395 12.78 12.51 19.21
N SER A 396 13.83 11.72 19.50
CA SER A 396 15.04 12.26 20.15
C SER A 396 16.03 12.93 19.18
N VAL A 397 15.83 12.74 17.87
CA VAL A 397 16.66 13.30 16.80
C VAL A 397 16.03 14.57 16.26
N ASP A 398 14.75 14.50 15.90
CA ASP A 398 13.98 15.61 15.36
C ASP A 398 12.58 15.62 15.99
N PRO A 399 12.42 16.30 17.14
CA PRO A 399 11.15 16.31 17.87
C PRO A 399 10.00 16.99 17.12
N GLU A 400 10.31 17.93 16.23
CA GLU A 400 9.32 18.74 15.49
C GLU A 400 8.67 17.87 14.41
N GLU A 401 9.47 17.29 13.52
CA GLU A 401 8.99 16.37 12.49
C GLU A 401 8.32 15.14 13.11
N ALA A 402 8.87 14.62 14.21
CA ALA A 402 8.27 13.49 14.92
C ALA A 402 6.89 13.84 15.50
N ARG A 403 6.67 15.07 15.96
CA ARG A 403 5.35 15.50 16.45
C ARG A 403 4.34 15.57 15.29
N HIS A 404 4.72 16.09 14.14
CA HIS A 404 3.86 16.14 12.96
C HIS A 404 3.39 14.73 12.53
N ILE A 405 4.32 13.78 12.48
CA ILE A 405 4.03 12.37 12.18
C ILE A 405 3.13 11.75 13.25
N PHE A 406 3.39 12.04 14.53
CA PHE A 406 2.55 11.58 15.63
C PHE A 406 1.12 12.07 15.49
N ILE A 407 0.89 13.36 15.27
CA ILE A 407 -0.45 13.92 15.12
C ILE A 407 -1.16 13.25 13.93
N ARG A 408 -0.50 13.22 12.76
CA ARG A 408 -1.11 12.69 11.53
C ARG A 408 -1.45 11.20 11.63
N HIS A 409 -0.53 10.37 12.09
CA HIS A 409 -0.81 8.92 12.16
C HIS A 409 -1.55 8.51 13.42
N ALA A 410 -1.07 8.91 14.60
CA ALA A 410 -1.66 8.45 15.84
C ALA A 410 -3.05 9.07 16.08
N LEU A 411 -3.22 10.38 15.82
CA LEU A 411 -4.45 11.09 16.16
C LEU A 411 -5.42 11.25 14.98
N VAL A 412 -4.95 11.62 13.79
CA VAL A 412 -5.81 11.84 12.62
C VAL A 412 -6.22 10.50 11.98
N TYR A 413 -5.26 9.61 11.71
CA TYR A 413 -5.54 8.26 11.17
C TYR A 413 -5.92 7.22 12.22
N GLU A 414 -6.11 7.68 13.46
CA GLU A 414 -6.63 6.86 14.55
C GLU A 414 -5.78 5.62 14.91
N GLU A 415 -4.46 5.69 14.69
CA GLU A 415 -3.52 4.61 15.00
C GLU A 415 -3.01 4.62 16.47
N LEU A 416 -3.54 5.52 17.31
CA LEU A 416 -3.24 5.60 18.73
C LEU A 416 -3.96 4.49 19.51
N ASN A 417 -3.21 3.74 20.33
CA ASN A 417 -3.82 2.84 21.29
C ASN A 417 -4.12 3.58 22.60
N SER A 418 -5.29 4.21 22.67
CA SER A 418 -5.78 4.88 23.88
C SER A 418 -7.18 4.39 24.27
N LYS A 419 -7.47 4.43 25.57
CA LYS A 419 -8.80 4.16 26.13
C LYS A 419 -9.52 5.43 26.60
N ALA A 420 -8.99 6.60 26.24
CA ALA A 420 -9.55 7.89 26.62
C ALA A 420 -10.96 8.08 26.06
N GLU A 421 -11.79 8.85 26.77
CA GLU A 421 -13.16 9.13 26.34
C GLU A 421 -13.20 10.10 25.16
N PHE A 422 -12.36 11.15 25.15
CA PHE A 422 -12.25 12.09 24.02
C PHE A 422 -11.97 11.36 22.70
N TYR A 423 -11.13 10.32 22.73
CA TYR A 423 -10.71 9.60 21.53
C TYR A 423 -11.87 8.82 20.92
N LYS A 424 -12.72 8.21 21.76
CA LYS A 424 -13.95 7.55 21.30
C LYS A 424 -14.98 8.55 20.79
N ASN A 425 -15.13 9.68 21.48
CA ASN A 425 -16.03 10.75 21.06
C ASN A 425 -15.63 11.29 19.68
N ASN A 426 -14.35 11.63 19.49
CA ASN A 426 -13.84 12.17 18.23
C ASN A 426 -13.97 11.16 17.09
N HIS A 427 -13.72 9.87 17.34
CA HIS A 427 -13.98 8.81 16.37
C HIS A 427 -15.45 8.78 15.92
N GLN A 428 -16.38 8.90 16.86
CA GLN A 428 -17.81 8.94 16.56
C GLN A 428 -18.17 10.18 15.72
N VAL A 429 -17.67 11.36 16.09
CA VAL A 429 -17.90 12.59 15.32
C VAL A 429 -17.36 12.46 13.89
N ILE A 430 -16.16 11.90 13.70
CA ILE A 430 -15.58 11.66 12.39
C ILE A 430 -16.43 10.68 11.57
N GLU A 431 -16.89 9.58 12.18
CA GLU A 431 -17.74 8.60 11.50
C GLU A 431 -19.11 9.18 11.14
N ASP A 432 -19.72 9.98 12.01
CA ASP A 432 -20.99 10.66 11.75
C ASP A 432 -20.87 11.58 10.52
N ILE A 433 -19.76 12.33 10.40
CA ILE A 433 -19.50 13.17 9.23
C ILE A 433 -19.31 12.32 7.97
N LYS A 434 -18.54 11.22 8.03
CA LYS A 434 -18.37 10.30 6.90
C LYS A 434 -19.69 9.68 6.44
N GLN A 435 -20.60 9.37 7.37
CA GLN A 435 -21.95 8.92 7.02
C GLN A 435 -22.75 10.02 6.33
N LEU A 436 -22.61 11.26 6.78
CA LEU A 436 -23.24 12.43 6.18
C LEU A 436 -22.70 12.72 4.77
N GLU A 437 -21.41 12.50 4.50
CA GLU A 437 -20.83 12.53 3.15
C GLU A 437 -21.47 11.51 2.21
N LYS A 438 -21.63 10.27 2.67
CA LYS A 438 -22.32 9.21 1.91
C LYS A 438 -23.77 9.57 1.63
N LYS A 439 -24.51 10.07 2.63
CA LYS A 439 -25.91 10.51 2.50
C LYS A 439 -26.05 11.66 1.50
N SER A 440 -25.17 12.66 1.58
CA SER A 440 -25.24 13.88 0.79
C SER A 440 -24.55 13.83 -0.57
N ARG A 441 -23.82 12.74 -0.87
CA ARG A 441 -23.02 12.56 -2.11
C ARG A 441 -21.98 13.68 -2.30
N ARG A 442 -21.43 14.21 -1.20
CA ARG A 442 -20.35 15.21 -1.21
C ARG A 442 -19.13 14.61 -0.53
N ILE A 443 -18.04 14.49 -1.29
CA ILE A 443 -16.76 13.90 -0.83
C ILE A 443 -15.97 14.87 0.05
N ASP A 444 -16.31 16.16 0.01
CA ASP A 444 -15.53 17.24 0.64
C ASP A 444 -16.31 17.85 1.83
N ILE A 445 -16.78 17.04 2.79
CA ILE A 445 -17.33 17.58 4.05
C ILE A 445 -16.29 17.47 5.16
N LEU A 446 -15.55 16.36 5.22
CA LEU A 446 -14.48 16.11 6.18
C LEU A 446 -13.11 16.42 5.54
N ASP A 447 -12.34 17.29 6.19
CA ASP A 447 -10.96 17.59 5.79
C ASP A 447 -9.97 17.03 6.82
N ASP A 448 -9.16 16.04 6.43
CA ASP A 448 -8.08 15.48 7.26
C ASP A 448 -7.11 16.58 7.75
N GLU A 449 -6.90 17.63 6.95
CA GLU A 449 -6.07 18.77 7.35
C GLU A 449 -6.76 19.59 8.44
N ALA A 450 -8.09 19.70 8.46
CA ALA A 450 -8.82 20.35 9.55
C ALA A 450 -8.67 19.58 10.87
N ILE A 451 -8.76 18.24 10.83
CA ILE A 451 -8.51 17.36 11.98
C ILE A 451 -7.06 17.51 12.47
N TYR A 452 -6.11 17.55 11.54
CA TYR A 452 -4.70 17.80 11.85
C TYR A 452 -4.51 19.15 12.54
N GLN A 453 -5.08 20.23 12.00
CA GLN A 453 -5.01 21.59 12.57
C GLN A 453 -5.71 21.69 13.93
N PHE A 454 -6.77 20.91 14.18
CA PHE A 454 -7.41 20.81 15.49
C PHE A 454 -6.42 20.32 16.55
N TYR A 455 -5.71 19.24 16.26
CA TYR A 455 -4.72 18.67 17.18
C TYR A 455 -3.43 19.50 17.23
N ASP A 456 -2.96 20.03 16.10
CA ASP A 456 -1.73 20.83 16.04
C ASP A 456 -1.78 22.08 16.91
N ARG A 457 -2.94 22.76 16.96
CA ARG A 457 -3.15 23.92 17.84
C ARG A 457 -3.19 23.56 19.33
N ARG A 458 -3.48 22.30 19.68
CA ARG A 458 -3.79 21.87 21.06
C ARG A 458 -2.68 21.03 21.71
N VAL A 459 -2.03 20.16 20.94
CA VAL A 459 -0.97 19.25 21.40
C VAL A 459 0.37 20.00 21.43
N PRO A 460 1.06 20.12 22.58
CA PRO A 460 2.30 20.88 22.68
C PRO A 460 3.47 20.21 21.94
N GLU A 461 4.55 20.98 21.78
CA GLU A 461 5.84 20.50 21.26
C GLU A 461 6.42 19.35 22.10
N GLY A 462 7.19 18.47 21.47
CA GLY A 462 7.89 17.36 22.14
C GLY A 462 7.05 16.13 22.44
N ILE A 463 5.80 16.06 21.98
CA ILE A 463 4.95 14.87 22.02
C ILE A 463 5.07 14.11 20.71
N TYR A 464 5.71 12.95 20.75
CA TYR A 464 5.92 12.08 19.59
C TYR A 464 5.76 10.59 19.93
N ALA A 465 5.19 10.30 21.11
CA ALA A 465 4.92 8.96 21.60
C ALA A 465 3.68 8.95 22.50
N THR A 466 2.95 7.83 22.50
CA THR A 466 1.72 7.66 23.28
C THR A 466 1.96 7.88 24.77
N ALA A 467 3.09 7.43 25.31
CA ALA A 467 3.42 7.62 26.72
C ALA A 467 3.56 9.11 27.11
N GLN A 468 4.11 9.94 26.22
CA GLN A 468 4.22 11.39 26.44
C GLN A 468 2.85 12.05 26.32
N PHE A 469 2.09 11.67 25.29
CA PHE A 469 0.75 12.19 25.05
C PHE A 469 -0.21 11.89 26.20
N GLU A 470 -0.29 10.63 26.64
CA GLU A 470 -1.15 10.19 27.75
C GLU A 470 -0.84 10.91 29.06
N LYS A 471 0.44 11.16 29.34
CA LYS A 471 0.85 11.89 30.54
C LYS A 471 0.35 13.34 30.47
N TRP A 472 0.67 14.04 29.38
CA TRP A 472 0.26 15.42 29.18
C TRP A 472 -1.27 15.57 29.16
N ARG A 473 -1.97 14.67 28.45
CA ARG A 473 -3.42 14.65 28.33
C ARG A 473 -4.09 14.58 29.69
N LYS A 474 -3.68 13.63 30.55
CA LYS A 474 -4.23 13.48 31.91
C LYS A 474 -4.01 14.72 32.78
N GLU A 475 -2.88 15.40 32.62
CA GLU A 475 -2.62 16.67 33.31
C GLU A 475 -3.52 17.79 32.78
N LYS A 476 -3.74 17.85 31.47
CA LYS A 476 -4.61 18.85 30.82
C LYS A 476 -6.10 18.65 31.15
N GLU A 477 -6.58 17.41 31.11
CA GLU A 477 -7.95 17.01 31.44
C GLU A 477 -8.36 17.36 32.88
N GLN A 478 -7.41 17.51 33.80
CA GLN A 478 -7.70 17.99 35.17
C GLN A 478 -8.14 19.46 35.20
N SER A 479 -7.65 20.26 34.24
CA SER A 479 -7.97 21.68 34.13
C SER A 479 -9.12 21.97 33.17
N ASP A 480 -9.24 21.15 32.11
CA ASP A 480 -10.22 21.32 31.04
C ASP A 480 -10.49 19.94 30.41
N HIS A 481 -11.62 19.34 30.79
CA HIS A 481 -11.98 17.97 30.38
C HIS A 481 -12.34 17.88 28.89
N GLU A 482 -12.93 18.94 28.33
CA GLU A 482 -13.41 18.96 26.94
C GLU A 482 -12.37 19.47 25.95
N TYR A 483 -11.15 19.81 26.41
CA TYR A 483 -10.10 20.43 25.59
C TYR A 483 -9.77 19.71 24.27
N LEU A 484 -9.87 18.37 24.25
CA LEU A 484 -9.60 17.53 23.08
C LEU A 484 -10.87 16.98 22.41
N TYR A 485 -12.06 17.34 22.86
CA TYR A 485 -13.31 16.91 22.25
C TYR A 485 -13.55 17.72 20.98
N MET A 486 -13.76 17.03 19.87
CA MET A 486 -14.07 17.64 18.58
C MET A 486 -15.56 18.02 18.51
N ASP A 487 -15.80 19.20 17.98
CA ASP A 487 -17.11 19.62 17.49
C ASP A 487 -17.15 19.41 15.97
N SER A 488 -18.27 18.90 15.45
CA SER A 488 -18.45 18.66 14.02
C SER A 488 -18.28 19.96 13.21
N ALA A 489 -18.72 21.10 13.75
CA ALA A 489 -18.56 22.40 13.10
C ALA A 489 -17.10 22.86 12.94
N GLU A 490 -16.16 22.40 13.79
CA GLU A 490 -14.74 22.78 13.68
C GLU A 490 -13.99 22.04 12.56
N ILE A 491 -14.51 20.89 12.12
CA ILE A 491 -13.86 19.99 11.15
C ILE A 491 -14.66 19.81 9.84
N MET A 492 -15.88 20.34 9.78
CA MET A 492 -16.68 20.43 8.55
C MET A 492 -16.30 21.66 7.71
N LEU A 493 -16.32 21.53 6.38
CA LEU A 493 -16.19 22.66 5.45
C LEU A 493 -17.44 23.56 5.48
N HIS A 494 -17.27 24.88 5.60
CA HIS A 494 -18.33 25.89 5.87
C HIS A 494 -19.49 25.96 4.84
N GLU A 495 -19.45 25.20 3.73
CA GLU A 495 -20.53 25.13 2.73
C GLU A 495 -21.51 23.96 2.95
N ALA A 496 -21.36 23.21 4.06
CA ALA A 496 -22.15 22.02 4.40
C ALA A 496 -23.33 22.24 5.37
N ASP A 497 -23.49 23.44 5.95
CA ASP A 497 -24.51 23.75 6.99
C ASP A 497 -25.97 23.48 6.60
N ALA A 498 -26.26 23.28 5.30
CA ALA A 498 -27.62 23.01 4.80
C ALA A 498 -28.01 21.51 4.80
N VAL A 499 -27.12 20.60 5.18
CA VAL A 499 -27.33 19.15 5.16
C VAL A 499 -27.62 18.63 6.57
N THR A 500 -28.91 18.46 6.90
CA THR A 500 -29.36 17.93 8.20
C THR A 500 -29.88 16.50 8.06
N GLU A 501 -29.91 15.72 9.14
CA GLU A 501 -30.54 14.39 9.17
C GLU A 501 -31.99 14.40 8.68
N LEU A 502 -32.74 15.48 8.97
CA LEU A 502 -34.11 15.68 8.47
C LEU A 502 -34.21 15.72 6.94
N SER A 503 -33.12 16.06 6.24
CA SER A 503 -33.07 16.06 4.78
C SER A 503 -32.82 14.67 4.19
N TYR A 504 -32.27 13.74 4.99
CA TYR A 504 -31.90 12.37 4.60
C TYR A 504 -32.34 11.38 5.70
N PRO A 505 -33.66 11.17 5.85
CA PRO A 505 -34.23 10.34 6.91
C PRO A 505 -33.90 8.85 6.73
N ASP A 506 -33.92 8.09 7.82
CA ASP A 506 -33.67 6.63 7.75
C ASP A 506 -34.93 5.82 7.38
N ASN A 507 -36.12 6.44 7.39
CA ASN A 507 -37.39 5.80 7.03
C ASN A 507 -38.25 6.74 6.17
N LEU A 508 -39.06 6.17 5.27
CA LEU A 508 -40.07 6.86 4.47
C LEU A 508 -41.46 6.31 4.79
N ALA A 509 -42.41 7.19 5.09
CA ALA A 509 -43.80 6.82 5.34
C ALA A 509 -44.60 6.77 4.02
N ILE A 510 -45.19 5.62 3.69
CA ILE A 510 -46.09 5.45 2.54
C ILE A 510 -47.37 4.76 3.02
N ASN A 511 -48.55 5.37 2.80
CA ASN A 511 -49.86 4.79 3.19
C ASN A 511 -49.89 4.30 4.66
N HIS A 512 -49.30 5.09 5.58
CA HIS A 512 -49.10 4.79 7.01
C HIS A 512 -48.09 3.66 7.35
N ILE A 513 -47.38 3.13 6.36
CA ILE A 513 -46.30 2.14 6.52
C ILE A 513 -44.95 2.86 6.58
N GLN A 514 -44.13 2.58 7.60
CA GLN A 514 -42.76 3.08 7.70
C GLN A 514 -41.80 2.11 7.00
N LEU A 515 -41.15 2.56 5.92
CA LEU A 515 -40.25 1.74 5.10
C LEU A 515 -38.80 2.21 5.28
N PRO A 516 -37.85 1.32 5.62
CA PRO A 516 -36.45 1.68 5.79
C PRO A 516 -35.80 2.21 4.50
N LEU A 517 -34.91 3.19 4.67
CA LEU A 517 -34.09 3.75 3.61
C LEU A 517 -32.61 3.43 3.81
N SER A 518 -31.90 3.24 2.71
CA SER A 518 -30.44 3.16 2.69
C SER A 518 -29.85 4.03 1.59
N TYR A 519 -28.66 4.58 1.84
CA TYR A 519 -27.99 5.54 0.97
C TYR A 519 -26.63 5.00 0.53
N GLN A 520 -26.36 5.04 -0.77
CA GLN A 520 -25.06 4.65 -1.32
C GLN A 520 -24.58 5.72 -2.32
N PHE A 521 -23.31 6.08 -2.20
CA PHE A 521 -22.64 6.97 -3.14
C PHE A 521 -21.52 6.21 -3.85
N GLU A 522 -21.87 5.56 -4.96
CA GLU A 522 -20.94 4.81 -5.78
C GLU A 522 -21.38 4.91 -7.26
N PRO A 523 -20.90 5.94 -7.98
CA PRO A 523 -21.32 6.20 -9.35
C PRO A 523 -21.16 4.97 -10.25
N GLY A 524 -22.27 4.49 -10.83
CA GLY A 524 -22.31 3.31 -11.70
C GLY A 524 -22.70 1.99 -11.01
N HIS A 525 -22.79 1.97 -9.68
CA HIS A 525 -23.36 0.84 -8.94
C HIS A 525 -24.90 0.82 -9.03
N GLU A 526 -25.52 -0.36 -9.04
CA GLU A 526 -26.98 -0.50 -9.20
C GLU A 526 -27.77 0.18 -8.06
N SER A 527 -27.26 0.09 -6.84
CA SER A 527 -27.82 0.73 -5.63
C SER A 527 -27.44 2.20 -5.44
N ASP A 528 -26.74 2.84 -6.40
CA ASP A 528 -26.32 4.24 -6.27
C ASP A 528 -27.52 5.20 -6.05
N GLY A 529 -27.44 6.08 -5.06
CA GLY A 529 -28.55 6.92 -4.62
C GLY A 529 -29.27 6.37 -3.39
N VAL A 530 -30.60 6.55 -3.34
CA VAL A 530 -31.44 6.09 -2.23
C VAL A 530 -32.16 4.79 -2.60
N SER A 531 -32.11 3.81 -1.70
CA SER A 531 -32.85 2.55 -1.79
C SER A 531 -33.90 2.46 -0.69
N ILE A 532 -35.08 1.95 -1.04
CA ILE A 532 -36.18 1.68 -0.11
C ILE A 532 -36.42 0.18 0.00
N ASP A 533 -36.61 -0.30 1.23
CA ASP A 533 -36.89 -1.70 1.53
C ASP A 533 -38.39 -1.93 1.69
N ILE A 534 -38.96 -2.78 0.84
CA ILE A 534 -40.39 -3.05 0.76
C ILE A 534 -40.64 -4.54 1.02
N PRO A 535 -41.33 -4.93 2.09
CA PRO A 535 -41.75 -6.32 2.28
C PRO A 535 -42.66 -6.81 1.14
N LEU A 536 -42.46 -8.04 0.68
CA LEU A 536 -43.17 -8.61 -0.48
C LEU A 536 -44.70 -8.45 -0.39
N HIS A 537 -45.30 -8.72 0.78
CA HIS A 537 -46.75 -8.73 0.99
C HIS A 537 -47.42 -7.34 0.92
N VAL A 538 -46.66 -6.24 1.03
CA VAL A 538 -47.18 -4.87 0.84
C VAL A 538 -46.84 -4.30 -0.53
N LEU A 539 -46.09 -5.02 -1.37
CA LEU A 539 -45.62 -4.52 -2.67
C LEU A 539 -46.76 -3.95 -3.53
N ASN A 540 -47.89 -4.66 -3.60
CA ASN A 540 -49.06 -4.21 -4.39
C ASN A 540 -49.74 -2.96 -3.82
N GLN A 541 -49.57 -2.66 -2.53
CA GLN A 541 -50.13 -1.51 -1.83
C GLN A 541 -49.29 -0.22 -1.97
N ILE A 542 -48.08 -0.34 -2.53
CA ILE A 542 -47.20 0.81 -2.77
C ILE A 542 -47.58 1.50 -4.08
N ASP A 543 -47.75 2.81 -4.00
CA ASP A 543 -48.02 3.70 -5.12
C ASP A 543 -46.72 4.32 -5.66
N GLU A 544 -46.58 4.37 -6.98
CA GLU A 544 -45.38 4.88 -7.64
C GLU A 544 -45.14 6.38 -7.36
N HIS A 545 -46.21 7.15 -7.12
CA HIS A 545 -46.14 8.60 -6.91
C HIS A 545 -45.28 9.02 -5.71
N HIS A 546 -45.35 8.27 -4.61
CA HIS A 546 -44.54 8.52 -3.42
C HIS A 546 -43.04 8.25 -3.70
N LEU A 547 -42.74 7.19 -4.44
CA LEU A 547 -41.36 6.82 -4.79
C LEU A 547 -40.71 7.83 -5.75
N GLN A 548 -41.51 8.51 -6.59
CA GLN A 548 -41.02 9.53 -7.51
C GLN A 548 -40.50 10.79 -6.79
N GLN A 549 -40.83 11.03 -5.53
CA GLN A 549 -40.38 12.23 -4.80
C GLN A 549 -38.99 12.08 -4.18
N LEU A 550 -38.53 10.84 -3.93
CA LEU A 550 -37.32 10.54 -3.14
C LEU A 550 -37.39 11.12 -1.72
N VAL A 551 -36.26 11.58 -1.19
CA VAL A 551 -36.12 12.24 0.11
C VAL A 551 -35.90 13.75 -0.05
N PRO A 552 -36.20 14.57 0.97
CA PRO A 552 -36.15 16.04 0.87
C PRO A 552 -34.80 16.57 0.37
N GLY A 553 -33.69 15.99 0.81
CA GLY A 553 -32.33 16.40 0.44
C GLY A 553 -31.99 16.20 -1.05
N MET A 554 -32.67 15.27 -1.73
CA MET A 554 -32.45 14.98 -3.15
C MET A 554 -33.45 15.68 -4.07
N LEU A 555 -34.51 16.26 -3.51
CA LEU A 555 -35.61 16.86 -4.28
C LEU A 555 -35.16 18.07 -5.09
N LYS A 556 -34.26 18.90 -4.53
CA LYS A 556 -33.70 20.07 -5.21
C LYS A 556 -32.97 19.69 -6.49
N GLU A 557 -32.05 18.73 -6.41
CA GLU A 557 -31.27 18.25 -7.56
C GLU A 557 -32.20 17.61 -8.60
N LYS A 558 -33.17 16.80 -8.15
CA LYS A 558 -34.16 16.18 -9.01
C LYS A 558 -34.98 17.19 -9.80
N ILE A 559 -35.55 18.20 -9.14
CA ILE A 559 -36.31 19.27 -9.81
C ILE A 559 -35.41 20.02 -10.80
N GLU A 560 -34.18 20.35 -10.41
CA GLU A 560 -33.26 21.04 -11.30
C GLU A 560 -32.99 20.26 -12.60
N VAL A 561 -32.73 18.95 -12.50
CA VAL A 561 -32.52 18.08 -13.67
C VAL A 561 -33.78 17.97 -14.51
N LEU A 562 -34.96 17.83 -13.88
CA LEU A 562 -36.25 17.80 -14.58
C LEU A 562 -36.53 19.09 -15.35
N LEU A 563 -36.29 20.27 -14.74
CA LEU A 563 -36.47 21.55 -15.44
C LEU A 563 -35.46 21.73 -16.58
N ARG A 564 -34.24 21.19 -16.43
CA ARG A 564 -33.23 21.21 -17.49
C ARG A 564 -33.56 20.27 -18.65
N SER A 565 -34.28 19.17 -18.41
CA SER A 565 -34.68 18.20 -19.44
C SER A 565 -35.87 18.64 -20.28
N LEU A 566 -36.63 19.65 -19.83
CA LEU A 566 -37.75 20.22 -20.57
C LEU A 566 -37.36 20.74 -21.97
N PRO A 567 -38.28 20.69 -22.95
CA PRO A 567 -38.05 21.24 -24.28
C PRO A 567 -37.55 22.69 -24.26
N LYS A 568 -36.61 23.02 -25.17
CA LYS A 568 -35.95 24.35 -25.23
C LYS A 568 -36.93 25.53 -25.23
N ARG A 569 -38.14 25.35 -25.81
CA ARG A 569 -39.21 26.35 -25.85
C ARG A 569 -39.77 26.68 -24.45
N ILE A 570 -39.93 25.66 -23.59
CA ILE A 570 -40.44 25.80 -22.22
C ILE A 570 -39.31 26.24 -21.30
N ARG A 571 -38.15 25.57 -21.35
CA ARG A 571 -37.00 25.84 -20.47
C ARG A 571 -36.53 27.30 -20.49
N ARG A 572 -36.57 27.98 -21.64
CA ARG A 572 -36.20 29.40 -21.77
C ARG A 572 -37.04 30.34 -20.88
N GLN A 573 -38.28 29.96 -20.58
CA GLN A 573 -39.20 30.73 -19.75
C GLN A 573 -38.97 30.50 -18.25
N LEU A 574 -38.11 29.53 -17.89
CA LEU A 574 -37.81 29.10 -16.52
C LEU A 574 -36.39 29.49 -16.07
N VAL A 575 -35.65 30.24 -16.89
CA VAL A 575 -34.30 30.72 -16.54
C VAL A 575 -34.42 32.02 -15.74
N PRO A 576 -33.71 32.18 -14.59
CA PRO A 576 -32.69 31.28 -14.05
C PRO A 576 -33.25 30.02 -13.38
N ILE A 577 -32.73 28.85 -13.77
CA ILE A 577 -33.17 27.55 -13.23
C ILE A 577 -32.94 27.45 -11.71
N PRO A 578 -31.77 27.83 -11.15
CA PRO A 578 -31.53 27.69 -9.71
C PRO A 578 -32.51 28.48 -8.83
N GLU A 579 -32.93 29.67 -9.25
CA GLU A 579 -33.92 30.48 -8.53
C GLU A 579 -35.33 29.90 -8.69
N THR A 580 -35.68 29.44 -9.90
CA THR A 580 -36.96 28.76 -10.14
C THR A 580 -37.10 27.49 -9.30
N VAL A 581 -36.02 26.71 -9.13
CA VAL A 581 -36.01 25.52 -8.26
C VAL A 581 -36.28 25.87 -6.79
N LYS A 582 -35.66 26.94 -6.27
CA LYS A 582 -35.90 27.41 -4.90
C LYS A 582 -37.38 27.80 -4.69
N GLU A 583 -37.97 28.50 -5.65
CA GLU A 583 -39.40 28.86 -5.62
C GLU A 583 -40.31 27.62 -5.64
N CYS A 584 -39.99 26.61 -6.46
CA CYS A 584 -40.79 25.38 -6.56
C CYS A 584 -40.80 24.58 -5.25
N ILE A 585 -39.64 24.41 -4.61
CA ILE A 585 -39.51 23.62 -3.37
C ILE A 585 -40.41 24.16 -2.26
N GLN A 586 -40.61 25.47 -2.18
CA GLN A 586 -41.46 26.11 -1.15
C GLN A 586 -42.98 25.89 -1.38
N HIS A 587 -43.38 25.35 -2.53
CA HIS A 587 -44.76 25.32 -2.99
C HIS A 587 -45.24 23.97 -3.53
N ILE A 588 -44.36 22.95 -3.55
CA ILE A 588 -44.74 21.58 -3.89
C ILE A 588 -45.47 20.96 -2.70
N ASP A 589 -46.65 20.40 -2.97
CA ASP A 589 -47.39 19.56 -2.05
C ASP A 589 -46.92 18.10 -2.24
N THR A 590 -46.27 17.54 -1.23
CA THR A 590 -45.70 16.18 -1.30
C THR A 590 -46.73 15.07 -1.12
N ASP A 591 -47.95 15.37 -0.69
CA ASP A 591 -48.81 14.32 -0.10
C ASP A 591 -49.87 13.77 -1.07
N ALA A 592 -50.08 14.39 -2.24
CA ALA A 592 -51.26 14.11 -3.05
C ALA A 592 -51.03 13.76 -4.54
N SER A 593 -49.85 13.99 -5.13
CA SER A 593 -49.66 13.73 -6.56
C SER A 593 -48.20 13.52 -7.02
N SER A 594 -48.03 13.02 -8.26
CA SER A 594 -46.72 12.89 -8.89
C SER A 594 -45.97 14.23 -8.94
N ILE A 595 -44.65 14.20 -8.76
CA ILE A 595 -43.79 15.38 -8.79
C ILE A 595 -43.92 16.18 -10.10
N THR A 596 -44.08 15.51 -11.25
CA THR A 596 -44.23 16.18 -12.55
C THR A 596 -45.57 16.90 -12.65
N ARG A 597 -46.64 16.30 -12.12
CA ARG A 597 -47.96 16.91 -12.05
C ARG A 597 -47.97 18.12 -11.13
N ASN A 598 -47.40 18.00 -9.93
CA ASN A 598 -47.25 19.11 -9.00
C ASN A 598 -46.49 20.29 -9.63
N LEU A 599 -45.39 20.01 -10.34
CA LEU A 599 -44.64 21.03 -11.07
C LEU A 599 -45.47 21.66 -12.20
N SER A 600 -46.16 20.85 -13.03
CA SER A 600 -47.04 21.36 -14.10
C SER A 600 -48.15 22.25 -13.54
N GLU A 601 -48.82 21.84 -12.45
CA GLU A 601 -49.86 22.64 -11.80
C GLU A 601 -49.29 23.94 -11.21
N TYR A 602 -48.12 23.87 -10.58
CA TYR A 602 -47.42 25.05 -10.08
C TYR A 602 -47.13 26.07 -11.18
N PHE A 603 -46.54 25.62 -12.30
CA PHE A 603 -46.19 26.50 -13.43
C PHE A 603 -47.42 27.04 -14.16
N PHE A 604 -48.47 26.24 -14.30
CA PHE A 604 -49.72 26.68 -14.90
C PHE A 604 -50.40 27.75 -14.05
N ARG A 605 -50.59 27.50 -12.74
CA ARG A 605 -51.30 28.42 -11.84
C ARG A 605 -50.54 29.73 -11.58
N ARG A 606 -49.21 29.68 -11.47
CA ARG A 606 -48.41 30.86 -11.09
C ARG A 606 -47.76 31.60 -12.25
N LYS A 607 -47.32 30.87 -13.29
CA LYS A 607 -46.58 31.44 -14.42
C LYS A 607 -47.36 31.39 -15.74
N GLY A 608 -48.54 30.77 -15.77
CA GLY A 608 -49.35 30.61 -16.99
C GLY A 608 -48.70 29.71 -18.05
N ILE A 609 -47.71 28.89 -17.65
CA ILE A 609 -46.96 28.02 -18.54
C ILE A 609 -47.62 26.64 -18.50
N GLU A 610 -48.19 26.22 -19.62
CA GLU A 610 -48.71 24.87 -19.79
C GLU A 610 -47.55 23.90 -20.09
N ILE A 611 -47.39 22.89 -19.22
CA ILE A 611 -46.43 21.79 -19.40
C ILE A 611 -47.24 20.49 -19.39
N LYS A 612 -47.28 19.81 -20.53
CA LYS A 612 -48.02 18.56 -20.70
C LYS A 612 -47.18 17.36 -20.23
N ASP A 613 -47.83 16.25 -19.94
CA ASP A 613 -47.11 15.03 -19.52
C ASP A 613 -46.10 14.55 -20.58
N GLU A 614 -46.40 14.77 -21.86
CA GLU A 614 -45.50 14.49 -22.99
C GLU A 614 -44.22 15.36 -23.01
N ASP A 615 -44.26 16.55 -22.38
CA ASP A 615 -43.10 17.43 -22.27
C ASP A 615 -42.11 16.95 -21.21
N TRP A 616 -42.57 16.15 -20.23
CA TRP A 616 -41.73 15.55 -19.21
C TRP A 616 -41.03 14.30 -19.76
N LYS A 617 -39.86 14.51 -20.36
CA LYS A 617 -38.97 13.39 -20.70
C LYS A 617 -38.30 12.86 -19.44
N GLN A 618 -38.70 11.67 -18.98
CA GLN A 618 -37.96 10.92 -17.96
C GLN A 618 -36.63 10.34 -18.49
N THR A 619 -36.46 10.29 -19.82
CA THR A 619 -35.22 9.91 -20.49
C THR A 619 -34.15 10.99 -20.26
N GLY A 620 -33.27 10.74 -19.30
CA GLY A 620 -32.16 11.64 -18.95
C GLY A 620 -32.04 11.97 -17.46
N LEU A 621 -32.96 11.48 -16.61
CA LEU A 621 -32.76 11.53 -15.17
C LEU A 621 -31.67 10.51 -14.78
N PRO A 622 -30.57 10.92 -14.12
CA PRO A 622 -29.57 10.02 -13.57
C PRO A 622 -30.21 8.94 -12.69
N GLU A 623 -29.65 7.73 -12.72
CA GLU A 623 -30.20 6.60 -11.95
C GLU A 623 -30.30 6.92 -10.46
N HIS A 624 -29.30 7.61 -9.88
CA HIS A 624 -29.32 8.00 -8.46
C HIS A 624 -30.46 8.94 -8.04
N LEU A 625 -31.16 9.58 -9.01
CA LEU A 625 -32.34 10.41 -8.78
C LEU A 625 -33.66 9.65 -9.00
N LYS A 626 -33.60 8.32 -9.13
CA LYS A 626 -34.75 7.41 -9.08
C LYS A 626 -34.66 6.58 -7.80
N MET A 627 -35.78 6.26 -7.16
CA MET A 627 -35.76 5.40 -5.98
C MET A 627 -35.34 3.99 -6.42
N ASN A 628 -34.33 3.42 -5.78
CA ASN A 628 -34.04 1.99 -5.94
C ASN A 628 -34.95 1.20 -4.99
N ILE A 629 -35.75 0.29 -5.52
CA ILE A 629 -36.73 -0.47 -4.75
C ILE A 629 -36.14 -1.86 -4.51
N ARG A 630 -36.02 -2.27 -3.26
CA ARG A 630 -35.58 -3.62 -2.88
C ARG A 630 -36.76 -4.33 -2.21
N VAL A 631 -37.18 -5.44 -2.81
CA VAL A 631 -38.29 -6.23 -2.28
C VAL A 631 -37.74 -7.33 -1.38
N LEU A 632 -38.20 -7.37 -0.14
CA LEU A 632 -37.72 -8.29 0.88
C LEU A 632 -38.67 -9.47 1.11
N ASP A 633 -38.11 -10.64 1.40
CA ASP A 633 -38.86 -11.80 1.91
C ASP A 633 -39.16 -11.67 3.42
N GLN A 634 -39.72 -12.73 4.03
CA GLN A 634 -40.04 -12.76 5.47
C GLN A 634 -38.80 -12.77 6.37
N ASP A 635 -37.65 -13.19 5.85
CA ASP A 635 -36.35 -13.28 6.55
C ASP A 635 -35.49 -12.02 6.32
N SER A 636 -36.05 -10.97 5.70
CA SER A 636 -35.36 -9.73 5.31
C SER A 636 -34.26 -9.88 4.25
N ASN A 637 -34.30 -10.94 3.42
CA ASN A 637 -33.43 -11.08 2.26
C ASN A 637 -34.03 -10.38 1.04
N VAL A 638 -33.17 -9.80 0.19
CA VAL A 638 -33.59 -9.15 -1.06
C VAL A 638 -33.95 -10.21 -2.10
N LEU A 639 -35.23 -10.29 -2.47
CA LEU A 639 -35.75 -11.18 -3.52
C LEU A 639 -35.47 -10.60 -4.91
N SER A 640 -35.72 -9.31 -5.08
CA SER A 640 -35.46 -8.58 -6.32
C SER A 640 -35.26 -7.10 -6.02
N SER A 641 -34.56 -6.42 -6.90
CA SER A 641 -34.34 -4.98 -6.81
C SER A 641 -34.37 -4.30 -8.16
N GLY A 642 -34.86 -3.07 -8.21
CA GLY A 642 -34.91 -2.28 -9.43
C GLY A 642 -35.56 -0.93 -9.22
N ARG A 643 -35.59 -0.12 -10.29
CA ARG A 643 -36.13 1.26 -10.23
C ARG A 643 -37.49 1.41 -10.92
N CYS A 644 -38.09 0.30 -11.34
CA CYS A 644 -39.40 0.24 -11.98
C CYS A 644 -40.35 -0.61 -11.12
N LEU A 645 -41.23 0.05 -10.37
CA LEU A 645 -42.20 -0.64 -9.51
C LEU A 645 -43.11 -1.57 -10.30
N HIS A 646 -43.56 -1.15 -11.48
CA HIS A 646 -44.42 -1.97 -12.33
C HIS A 646 -43.75 -3.27 -12.78
N GLN A 647 -42.47 -3.21 -13.15
CA GLN A 647 -41.69 -4.40 -13.52
C GLN A 647 -41.51 -5.32 -12.30
N LEU A 648 -41.17 -4.78 -11.13
CA LEU A 648 -41.04 -5.57 -9.91
C LEU A 648 -42.36 -6.26 -9.49
N LYS A 649 -43.51 -5.57 -9.61
CA LYS A 649 -44.83 -6.17 -9.39
C LYS A 649 -45.11 -7.32 -10.37
N SER A 650 -44.74 -7.16 -11.64
CA SER A 650 -44.91 -8.20 -12.65
C SER A 650 -43.99 -9.40 -12.43
N ASP A 651 -42.73 -9.18 -12.08
CA ASP A 651 -41.73 -10.25 -11.93
C ASP A 651 -41.99 -11.08 -10.66
N LEU A 652 -42.58 -10.48 -9.62
CA LEU A 652 -42.81 -11.11 -8.32
C LEU A 652 -44.27 -11.55 -8.09
N SER A 653 -45.15 -11.50 -9.10
CA SER A 653 -46.56 -11.85 -8.92
C SER A 653 -46.77 -13.28 -8.41
N THR A 654 -46.04 -14.25 -8.96
CA THR A 654 -46.13 -15.65 -8.53
C THR A 654 -45.63 -15.85 -7.10
N HIS A 655 -44.52 -15.19 -6.73
CA HIS A 655 -44.00 -15.24 -5.37
C HIS A 655 -44.93 -14.60 -4.35
N LEU A 656 -45.65 -13.55 -4.76
CA LEU A 656 -46.65 -12.90 -3.92
C LEU A 656 -47.85 -13.83 -3.67
N GLU A 657 -48.34 -14.52 -4.69
CA GLU A 657 -49.42 -15.51 -4.57
C GLU A 657 -49.03 -16.67 -3.65
N ASP A 658 -47.84 -17.24 -3.86
CA ASP A 658 -47.30 -18.29 -2.98
C ASP A 658 -47.17 -17.79 -1.52
N SER A 659 -46.77 -16.53 -1.33
CA SER A 659 -46.66 -15.94 0.00
C SER A 659 -48.02 -15.67 0.66
N LEU A 660 -49.08 -15.40 -0.11
CA LEU A 660 -50.43 -15.16 0.42
C LEU A 660 -51.05 -16.44 0.97
N THR A 661 -50.87 -17.57 0.27
CA THR A 661 -51.40 -18.88 0.71
C THR A 661 -50.77 -19.40 2.01
N GLN A 662 -49.59 -18.90 2.37
CA GLN A 662 -48.91 -19.25 3.62
C GLN A 662 -49.41 -18.43 4.83
N LEU A 663 -50.24 -17.41 4.61
CA LEU A 663 -50.76 -16.57 5.68
C LEU A 663 -51.94 -17.24 6.41
N PRO A 664 -52.02 -17.11 7.75
CA PRO A 664 -53.17 -17.62 8.51
C PRO A 664 -54.47 -16.94 8.03
N ASN A 665 -55.54 -17.74 7.89
CA ASN A 665 -56.86 -17.35 7.34
C ASN A 665 -56.94 -17.08 5.82
N LEU A 666 -55.83 -17.25 5.07
CA LEU A 666 -55.79 -17.11 3.60
C LEU A 666 -55.28 -18.38 2.91
N GLN A 667 -55.32 -19.52 3.62
CA GLN A 667 -54.96 -20.82 3.04
C GLN A 667 -56.00 -21.23 2.00
N ASP A 668 -55.51 -21.66 0.85
CA ASP A 668 -56.35 -22.26 -0.18
C ASP A 668 -56.98 -23.55 0.35
N SER A 669 -58.25 -23.76 0.00
CA SER A 669 -58.97 -24.97 0.39
C SER A 669 -58.50 -26.15 -0.45
N GLU A 670 -58.03 -27.23 0.18
CA GLU A 670 -57.83 -28.52 -0.50
C GLU A 670 -59.16 -29.24 -0.80
N ASP A 671 -60.26 -28.81 -0.15
CA ASP A 671 -61.59 -29.35 -0.39
C ASP A 671 -62.10 -28.96 -1.78
N SER A 672 -62.67 -29.95 -2.48
CA SER A 672 -63.23 -29.78 -3.81
C SER A 672 -64.75 -29.96 -3.80
N PHE A 673 -65.44 -29.09 -4.53
CA PHE A 673 -66.89 -28.97 -4.46
C PHE A 673 -67.54 -29.28 -5.82
N THR A 674 -68.67 -29.96 -5.79
CA THR A 674 -69.51 -30.24 -6.98
C THR A 674 -70.88 -29.56 -6.93
N GLN A 675 -71.17 -28.93 -5.79
CA GLN A 675 -72.36 -28.13 -5.48
C GLN A 675 -71.98 -27.06 -4.44
N TRP A 676 -72.84 -26.08 -4.20
CA TRP A 676 -72.56 -24.98 -3.26
C TRP A 676 -72.66 -25.43 -1.79
N ASP A 677 -71.63 -26.14 -1.32
CA ASP A 677 -71.49 -26.67 0.04
C ASP A 677 -70.34 -26.00 0.82
N PHE A 678 -70.08 -24.74 0.52
CA PHE A 678 -69.10 -23.87 1.19
C PHE A 678 -69.77 -22.57 1.63
N ASP A 679 -69.09 -21.81 2.51
CA ASP A 679 -69.55 -20.52 3.01
C ASP A 679 -69.59 -19.44 1.91
N ASP A 680 -70.30 -18.34 2.15
CA ASP A 680 -70.37 -17.22 1.21
C ASP A 680 -68.97 -16.61 0.97
N LEU A 681 -68.64 -16.30 -0.29
CA LEU A 681 -67.33 -15.82 -0.72
C LEU A 681 -67.29 -14.28 -0.78
N PRO A 682 -66.66 -13.58 0.19
CA PRO A 682 -66.61 -12.12 0.20
C PRO A 682 -65.74 -11.57 -0.94
N GLU A 683 -65.97 -10.32 -1.36
CA GLU A 683 -65.16 -9.69 -2.42
C GLU A 683 -63.70 -9.42 -1.98
N VAL A 684 -63.47 -9.20 -0.69
CA VAL A 684 -62.15 -8.96 -0.08
C VAL A 684 -62.08 -9.62 1.30
N VAL A 685 -60.94 -10.23 1.60
CA VAL A 685 -60.54 -10.68 2.94
C VAL A 685 -59.35 -9.84 3.38
N GLU A 686 -59.41 -9.29 4.60
CA GLU A 686 -58.31 -8.52 5.20
C GLU A 686 -57.70 -9.27 6.38
N THR A 687 -56.36 -9.39 6.41
CA THR A 687 -55.59 -10.05 7.49
C THR A 687 -54.44 -9.14 7.93
N GLU A 688 -54.14 -9.07 9.23
CA GLU A 688 -53.04 -8.27 9.78
C GLU A 688 -51.82 -9.13 10.07
N VAL A 689 -50.64 -8.74 9.56
CA VAL A 689 -49.37 -9.44 9.76
C VAL A 689 -48.30 -8.41 10.11
N ASN A 690 -47.63 -8.57 11.26
CA ASN A 690 -46.58 -7.66 11.75
C ASN A 690 -46.99 -6.16 11.76
N GLY A 691 -48.27 -5.87 12.05
CA GLY A 691 -48.82 -4.51 12.06
C GLY A 691 -49.14 -3.93 10.67
N LEU A 692 -49.10 -4.76 9.62
CA LEU A 692 -49.44 -4.40 8.24
C LEU A 692 -50.74 -5.09 7.84
N THR A 693 -51.70 -4.33 7.32
CA THR A 693 -52.97 -4.88 6.80
C THR A 693 -52.76 -5.41 5.39
N ILE A 694 -53.08 -6.68 5.15
CA ILE A 694 -52.96 -7.40 3.88
C ILE A 694 -54.36 -7.66 3.34
N LYS A 695 -54.58 -7.44 2.03
CA LYS A 695 -55.85 -7.71 1.34
C LYS A 695 -55.69 -8.86 0.36
N ALA A 696 -56.64 -9.78 0.35
CA ALA A 696 -56.72 -10.91 -0.58
C ALA A 696 -58.14 -11.07 -1.13
N TYR A 697 -58.27 -11.67 -2.31
CA TYR A 697 -59.52 -11.76 -3.06
C TYR A 697 -59.85 -13.24 -3.34
N PRO A 698 -60.83 -13.84 -2.66
CA PRO A 698 -61.17 -15.26 -2.85
C PRO A 698 -61.99 -15.47 -4.13
N ALA A 699 -61.78 -16.60 -4.81
CA ALA A 699 -62.52 -16.98 -6.01
C ALA A 699 -62.63 -18.49 -6.18
N LEU A 700 -63.68 -18.92 -6.89
CA LEU A 700 -63.83 -20.30 -7.34
C LEU A 700 -62.91 -20.58 -8.52
N VAL A 701 -62.21 -21.71 -8.50
CA VAL A 701 -61.29 -22.15 -9.55
C VAL A 701 -61.79 -23.46 -10.14
N ASP A 702 -61.88 -23.53 -11.48
CA ASP A 702 -62.23 -24.75 -12.20
C ASP A 702 -61.15 -25.83 -11.97
N ASN A 703 -61.57 -26.98 -11.46
CA ASN A 703 -60.75 -28.18 -11.26
C ASN A 703 -61.37 -29.40 -11.96
N HIS A 704 -61.80 -29.21 -13.21
CA HIS A 704 -62.35 -30.20 -14.15
C HIS A 704 -63.63 -30.92 -13.70
N ASP A 705 -63.51 -31.79 -12.70
CA ASP A 705 -64.61 -32.57 -12.11
C ASP A 705 -65.18 -31.91 -10.84
N SER A 706 -64.61 -30.78 -10.42
CA SER A 706 -64.95 -30.05 -9.19
C SER A 706 -64.54 -28.57 -9.30
N VAL A 707 -64.82 -27.77 -8.27
CA VAL A 707 -64.28 -26.42 -8.09
C VAL A 707 -63.53 -26.31 -6.75
N LEU A 708 -62.52 -25.44 -6.70
CA LEU A 708 -61.71 -25.13 -5.50
C LEU A 708 -61.92 -23.67 -5.10
N ILE A 709 -61.58 -23.32 -3.86
CA ILE A 709 -61.54 -21.92 -3.40
C ILE A 709 -60.08 -21.52 -3.22
N GLN A 710 -59.65 -20.48 -3.95
CA GLN A 710 -58.29 -19.92 -3.86
C GLN A 710 -58.29 -18.42 -3.63
N HIS A 711 -57.23 -17.90 -3.01
CA HIS A 711 -57.04 -16.47 -2.75
C HIS A 711 -56.05 -15.84 -3.74
N PHE A 712 -56.42 -14.69 -4.29
CA PHE A 712 -55.59 -13.95 -5.24
C PHE A 712 -55.14 -12.59 -4.67
N ASP A 713 -54.05 -12.06 -5.22
CA ASP A 713 -53.42 -10.79 -4.83
C ASP A 713 -54.16 -9.56 -5.39
N THR A 714 -55.01 -9.75 -6.41
CA THR A 714 -55.74 -8.70 -7.12
C THR A 714 -57.19 -9.08 -7.41
N ALA A 715 -58.09 -8.11 -7.28
CA ALA A 715 -59.53 -8.27 -7.58
C ALA A 715 -59.78 -8.75 -9.02
N LYS A 716 -58.99 -8.23 -9.98
CA LYS A 716 -59.14 -8.55 -11.39
C LYS A 716 -58.85 -10.03 -11.66
N LYS A 717 -57.79 -10.57 -11.05
CA LYS A 717 -57.42 -11.98 -11.22
C LYS A 717 -58.46 -12.88 -10.56
N ALA A 718 -58.85 -12.60 -9.32
CA ALA A 718 -59.93 -13.32 -8.63
C ALA A 718 -61.23 -13.35 -9.47
N SER A 719 -61.64 -12.22 -10.02
CA SER A 719 -62.84 -12.13 -10.87
C SER A 719 -62.77 -13.01 -12.12
N GLN A 720 -61.60 -13.18 -12.74
CA GLN A 720 -61.43 -14.05 -13.90
C GLN A 720 -61.56 -15.52 -13.53
N TYR A 721 -60.94 -15.95 -12.43
CA TYR A 721 -61.06 -17.31 -11.95
C TYR A 721 -62.48 -17.62 -11.51
N MET A 722 -63.09 -16.72 -10.72
CA MET A 722 -64.47 -16.84 -10.23
C MET A 722 -65.47 -17.07 -11.37
N HIS A 723 -65.28 -16.37 -12.50
CA HIS A 723 -66.13 -16.51 -13.68
C HIS A 723 -66.17 -17.97 -14.20
N TYR A 724 -65.01 -18.56 -14.50
CA TYR A 724 -64.93 -19.94 -15.00
C TYR A 724 -65.26 -20.97 -13.92
N GLY A 725 -64.88 -20.71 -12.66
CA GLY A 725 -65.24 -21.56 -11.53
C GLY A 725 -66.75 -21.67 -11.34
N LEU A 726 -67.48 -20.56 -11.47
CA LEU A 726 -68.95 -20.57 -11.41
C LEU A 726 -69.58 -21.34 -12.58
N LEU A 727 -69.10 -21.14 -13.81
CA LEU A 727 -69.58 -21.89 -14.97
C LEU A 727 -69.40 -23.40 -14.77
N ARG A 728 -68.23 -23.81 -14.26
CA ARG A 728 -67.98 -25.21 -13.88
C ARG A 728 -68.98 -25.69 -12.84
N LEU A 729 -69.20 -24.94 -11.76
CA LEU A 729 -70.12 -25.32 -10.71
C LEU A 729 -71.57 -25.46 -11.23
N TYR A 730 -72.04 -24.54 -12.08
CA TYR A 730 -73.33 -24.66 -12.75
C TYR A 730 -73.40 -25.91 -13.64
N SER A 731 -72.34 -26.23 -14.38
CA SER A 731 -72.28 -27.41 -15.25
C SER A 731 -72.40 -28.73 -14.49
N LEU A 732 -71.80 -28.81 -13.30
CA LEU A 732 -71.82 -29.98 -12.43
C LEU A 732 -73.22 -30.18 -11.81
N VAL A 733 -73.80 -29.10 -11.29
CA VAL A 733 -75.15 -29.11 -10.68
C VAL A 733 -76.23 -29.44 -11.72
N LEU A 734 -76.11 -28.89 -12.94
CA LEU A 734 -77.08 -29.08 -14.04
C LEU A 734 -76.73 -30.22 -15.00
N SER A 735 -75.85 -31.14 -14.58
CA SER A 735 -75.32 -32.21 -15.45
C SER A 735 -76.39 -33.07 -16.15
N LYS A 736 -77.56 -33.28 -15.53
CA LYS A 736 -78.69 -34.01 -16.15
C LYS A 736 -79.37 -33.19 -17.24
N ASP A 737 -79.63 -31.91 -16.97
CA ASP A 737 -80.28 -30.99 -17.90
C ASP A 737 -79.38 -30.69 -19.10
N LEU A 738 -78.08 -30.53 -18.89
CA LEU A 738 -77.10 -30.34 -19.96
C LEU A 738 -76.94 -31.59 -20.83
N LYS A 739 -76.95 -32.80 -20.25
CA LYS A 739 -76.97 -34.05 -21.04
C LYS A 739 -78.21 -34.16 -21.92
N TYR A 740 -79.37 -33.73 -21.40
CA TYR A 740 -80.61 -33.69 -22.17
C TYR A 740 -80.52 -32.63 -23.29
N LEU A 741 -80.03 -31.43 -22.98
CA LEU A 741 -79.85 -30.36 -23.94
C LEU A 741 -78.92 -30.80 -25.07
N LYS A 742 -77.72 -31.32 -24.75
CA LYS A 742 -76.71 -31.82 -25.70
C LYS A 742 -77.29 -32.81 -26.72
N LYS A 743 -78.20 -33.70 -26.28
CA LYS A 743 -78.82 -34.71 -27.15
C LYS A 743 -79.90 -34.14 -28.07
N ASN A 744 -80.52 -33.01 -27.70
CA ASN A 744 -81.68 -32.44 -28.38
C ASN A 744 -81.40 -31.10 -29.08
N LEU A 745 -80.14 -30.69 -29.22
CA LEU A 745 -79.80 -29.45 -29.92
C LEU A 745 -80.25 -29.51 -31.40
N PRO A 746 -80.96 -28.49 -31.90
CA PRO A 746 -81.44 -28.45 -33.27
C PRO A 746 -80.29 -28.19 -34.25
N LYS A 747 -80.47 -28.60 -35.52
CA LYS A 747 -79.57 -28.30 -36.64
C LYS A 747 -78.10 -28.78 -36.46
N LEU A 748 -77.82 -29.66 -35.49
CA LEU A 748 -76.48 -30.21 -35.23
C LEU A 748 -75.79 -30.78 -36.47
N ASP A 749 -76.53 -31.46 -37.37
CA ASP A 749 -75.95 -32.01 -38.60
C ASP A 749 -75.41 -30.92 -39.55
N LYS A 750 -76.04 -29.73 -39.54
CA LYS A 750 -75.55 -28.58 -40.33
C LYS A 750 -74.36 -27.91 -39.67
N ILE A 751 -74.38 -27.76 -38.34
CA ILE A 751 -73.24 -27.23 -37.57
C ILE A 751 -72.03 -28.14 -37.80
N LYS A 752 -72.21 -29.46 -37.68
CA LYS A 752 -71.19 -30.49 -38.00
C LYS A 752 -70.60 -30.31 -39.38
N LEU A 753 -71.44 -30.10 -40.40
CA LEU A 753 -71.00 -29.94 -41.78
C LEU A 753 -70.13 -28.68 -41.97
N TYR A 754 -70.55 -27.54 -41.40
CA TYR A 754 -69.83 -26.28 -41.59
C TYR A 754 -68.59 -26.15 -40.69
N TYR A 755 -68.61 -26.76 -39.50
CA TYR A 755 -67.53 -26.68 -38.52
C TYR A 755 -66.40 -27.71 -38.73
N ALA A 756 -66.63 -28.78 -39.51
CA ALA A 756 -65.66 -29.87 -39.67
C ALA A 756 -64.26 -29.42 -40.15
N ALA A 757 -64.13 -28.25 -40.79
CA ALA A 757 -62.86 -27.69 -41.24
C ALA A 757 -62.18 -26.75 -40.22
N LEU A 758 -62.83 -26.46 -39.08
CA LEU A 758 -62.40 -25.49 -38.06
C LEU A 758 -61.89 -26.18 -36.79
N GLY A 759 -62.57 -27.22 -36.31
CA GLY A 759 -62.18 -27.90 -35.07
C GLY A 759 -63.01 -29.16 -34.78
N PRO A 760 -62.76 -29.82 -33.64
CA PRO A 760 -63.49 -31.00 -33.21
C PRO A 760 -64.95 -30.64 -32.93
N VAL A 761 -65.87 -31.36 -33.56
CA VAL A 761 -67.32 -31.10 -33.40
C VAL A 761 -67.77 -31.24 -31.94
N ASP A 762 -67.22 -32.21 -31.21
CA ASP A 762 -67.61 -32.44 -29.82
C ASP A 762 -67.21 -31.27 -28.91
N GLU A 763 -66.08 -30.61 -29.18
CA GLU A 763 -65.62 -29.41 -28.46
C GLU A 763 -66.51 -28.20 -28.78
N MET A 764 -66.95 -28.05 -30.03
CA MET A 764 -67.93 -27.02 -30.41
C MET A 764 -69.26 -27.20 -29.68
N VAL A 765 -69.71 -28.45 -29.52
CA VAL A 765 -70.95 -28.73 -28.78
C VAL A 765 -70.79 -28.38 -27.31
N GLU A 766 -69.65 -28.67 -26.69
CA GLU A 766 -69.36 -28.26 -25.31
C GLU A 766 -69.27 -26.72 -25.20
N SER A 767 -68.59 -26.05 -26.12
CA SER A 767 -68.47 -24.58 -26.15
C SER A 767 -69.84 -23.88 -26.27
N ILE A 768 -70.77 -24.43 -27.07
CA ILE A 768 -72.17 -23.97 -27.12
C ILE A 768 -72.85 -24.14 -25.76
N LEU A 769 -72.62 -25.24 -25.05
CA LEU A 769 -73.20 -25.46 -23.72
C LEU A 769 -72.65 -24.46 -22.70
N TYR A 770 -71.33 -24.18 -22.72
CA TYR A 770 -70.71 -23.15 -21.86
C TYR A 770 -71.28 -21.76 -22.12
N ALA A 771 -71.42 -21.37 -23.38
CA ALA A 771 -72.01 -20.10 -23.76
C ALA A 771 -73.49 -19.97 -23.31
N VAL A 772 -74.25 -21.09 -23.33
CA VAL A 772 -75.62 -21.13 -22.78
C VAL A 772 -75.59 -20.92 -21.26
N LEU A 773 -74.66 -21.56 -20.55
CA LEU A 773 -74.51 -21.40 -19.10
C LEU A 773 -74.14 -19.95 -18.75
N GLU A 774 -73.16 -19.36 -19.45
CA GLU A 774 -72.73 -17.98 -19.22
C GLU A 774 -73.87 -16.99 -19.45
N GLN A 775 -74.61 -17.13 -20.55
CA GLN A 775 -75.73 -16.25 -20.86
C GLN A 775 -76.84 -16.31 -19.80
N LEU A 776 -77.14 -17.50 -19.28
CA LEU A 776 -78.25 -17.70 -18.35
C LEU A 776 -77.87 -17.38 -16.91
N PHE A 777 -76.66 -17.75 -16.50
CA PHE A 777 -76.28 -17.75 -15.10
C PHE A 777 -75.30 -16.63 -14.74
N LEU A 778 -74.64 -16.00 -15.72
CA LEU A 778 -73.71 -14.87 -15.53
C LEU A 778 -74.05 -13.64 -16.41
N PRO A 779 -75.31 -13.14 -16.43
CA PRO A 779 -75.67 -12.02 -17.29
C PRO A 779 -74.91 -10.74 -16.90
N ASP A 780 -74.39 -10.01 -17.90
CA ASP A 780 -73.57 -8.80 -17.73
C ASP A 780 -72.35 -8.97 -16.79
N GLY A 781 -71.84 -10.20 -16.66
CA GLY A 781 -70.70 -10.51 -15.78
C GLY A 781 -71.04 -10.55 -14.29
N LYS A 782 -72.33 -10.60 -13.92
CA LYS A 782 -72.76 -10.75 -12.53
C LYS A 782 -72.45 -12.16 -12.03
N MET A 783 -71.56 -12.25 -11.05
CA MET A 783 -71.13 -13.49 -10.41
C MET A 783 -71.82 -13.67 -9.06
N ALA A 784 -72.21 -14.90 -8.73
CA ALA A 784 -72.78 -15.22 -7.43
C ALA A 784 -71.65 -15.31 -6.40
N HIS A 785 -71.79 -14.60 -5.28
CA HIS A 785 -70.89 -14.65 -4.13
C HIS A 785 -71.52 -15.39 -2.95
N THR A 786 -72.84 -15.59 -2.99
CA THR A 786 -73.60 -16.28 -1.94
C THR A 786 -74.39 -17.48 -2.45
N LYS A 787 -74.67 -18.44 -1.57
CA LYS A 787 -75.53 -19.60 -1.90
C LYS A 787 -76.92 -19.18 -2.39
N ALA A 788 -77.48 -18.13 -1.80
CA ALA A 788 -78.79 -17.60 -2.14
C ALA A 788 -78.83 -17.02 -3.57
N GLU A 789 -77.78 -16.30 -3.99
CA GLU A 789 -77.63 -15.79 -5.35
C GLU A 789 -77.50 -16.93 -6.36
N PHE A 790 -76.67 -17.94 -6.05
CA PHE A 790 -76.47 -19.11 -6.89
C PHE A 790 -77.78 -19.91 -7.11
N ASP A 791 -78.49 -20.24 -6.03
CA ASP A 791 -79.77 -20.97 -6.09
C ASP A 791 -80.86 -20.19 -6.83
N THR A 792 -80.86 -18.86 -6.68
CA THR A 792 -81.81 -17.99 -7.40
C THR A 792 -81.52 -18.00 -8.89
N SER A 793 -80.25 -17.93 -9.28
CA SER A 793 -79.80 -18.03 -10.68
C SER A 793 -80.24 -19.35 -11.31
N ILE A 794 -80.08 -20.48 -10.60
CA ILE A 794 -80.56 -21.80 -11.07
C ILE A 794 -82.08 -21.81 -11.27
N LYS A 795 -82.86 -21.34 -10.30
CA LYS A 795 -84.34 -21.34 -10.38
C LYS A 795 -84.86 -20.52 -11.57
N GLN A 796 -84.17 -19.45 -11.93
CA GLN A 796 -84.56 -18.56 -13.03
C GLN A 796 -84.04 -19.07 -14.39
N GLY A 797 -82.83 -19.61 -14.46
CA GLY A 797 -82.18 -20.00 -15.71
C GLY A 797 -82.63 -21.35 -16.27
N VAL A 798 -82.93 -22.34 -15.41
CA VAL A 798 -83.30 -23.71 -15.86
C VAL A 798 -84.53 -23.74 -16.79
N PRO A 799 -85.63 -23.01 -16.53
CA PRO A 799 -86.78 -22.97 -17.46
C PRO A 799 -86.45 -22.44 -18.86
N GLU A 800 -85.47 -21.53 -18.98
CA GLU A 800 -85.06 -20.91 -20.25
C GLU A 800 -83.92 -21.70 -20.94
N LEU A 801 -83.40 -22.76 -20.32
CA LEU A 801 -82.23 -23.51 -20.78
C LEU A 801 -82.41 -24.07 -22.21
N ILE A 802 -83.53 -24.73 -22.48
CA ILE A 802 -83.82 -25.31 -23.80
C ILE A 802 -84.02 -24.21 -24.85
N LYS A 803 -84.75 -23.14 -24.50
CA LYS A 803 -85.03 -22.03 -25.41
C LYS A 803 -83.73 -21.33 -25.82
N THR A 804 -82.88 -21.02 -24.84
CA THR A 804 -81.60 -20.35 -25.05
C THR A 804 -80.65 -21.22 -25.86
N GLY A 805 -80.56 -22.52 -25.57
CA GLY A 805 -79.77 -23.45 -26.37
C GLY A 805 -80.23 -23.53 -27.82
N ASN A 806 -81.55 -23.50 -28.08
CA ASN A 806 -82.08 -23.48 -29.43
C ASN A 806 -81.75 -22.17 -30.17
N GLU A 807 -81.94 -21.02 -29.51
CA GLU A 807 -81.61 -19.71 -30.07
C GLU A 807 -80.12 -19.59 -30.40
N LEU A 808 -79.25 -20.09 -29.52
CA LEU A 808 -77.81 -20.07 -29.75
C LEU A 808 -77.40 -21.01 -30.88
N CYS A 809 -77.95 -22.22 -30.95
CA CYS A 809 -77.71 -23.13 -32.08
C CYS A 809 -78.14 -22.53 -33.42
N ASP A 810 -79.26 -21.80 -33.45
CA ASP A 810 -79.72 -21.11 -34.65
C ASP A 810 -78.75 -20.00 -35.07
N LEU A 811 -78.31 -19.17 -34.12
CA LEU A 811 -77.33 -18.11 -34.36
C LEU A 811 -75.99 -18.68 -34.86
N VAL A 812 -75.46 -19.69 -34.17
CA VAL A 812 -74.20 -20.36 -34.54
C VAL A 812 -74.30 -21.01 -35.91
N THR A 813 -75.44 -21.65 -36.23
CA THR A 813 -75.66 -22.22 -37.57
C THR A 813 -75.59 -21.14 -38.65
N ASP A 814 -76.20 -19.98 -38.41
CA ASP A 814 -76.21 -18.87 -39.36
C ASP A 814 -74.82 -18.23 -39.54
N ILE A 815 -74.07 -18.07 -38.45
CA ILE A 815 -72.68 -17.58 -38.47
C ILE A 815 -71.80 -18.53 -39.27
N LEU A 816 -71.82 -19.83 -38.96
CA LEU A 816 -70.99 -20.82 -39.63
C LEU A 816 -71.36 -20.98 -41.11
N LYS A 817 -72.65 -20.85 -41.44
CA LYS A 817 -73.12 -20.84 -42.83
C LYS A 817 -72.54 -19.66 -43.60
N ARG A 818 -72.60 -18.44 -43.05
CA ARG A 818 -72.03 -17.23 -43.69
C ARG A 818 -70.53 -17.35 -43.86
N HIS A 819 -69.83 -17.81 -42.82
CA HIS A 819 -68.40 -18.09 -42.88
C HIS A 819 -68.06 -19.07 -44.01
N HIS A 820 -68.83 -20.16 -44.14
CA HIS A 820 -68.66 -21.14 -45.21
C HIS A 820 -68.94 -20.56 -46.61
N GLU A 821 -69.98 -19.74 -46.77
CA GLU A 821 -70.31 -19.04 -48.02
C GLU A 821 -69.17 -18.09 -48.46
N ILE A 822 -68.54 -17.39 -47.51
CA ILE A 822 -67.39 -16.52 -47.78
C ILE A 822 -66.19 -17.38 -48.24
N ILE A 823 -65.88 -18.48 -47.55
CA ILE A 823 -64.80 -19.39 -47.94
C ILE A 823 -65.01 -19.96 -49.36
N ILE A 824 -66.24 -20.35 -49.72
CA ILE A 824 -66.54 -20.83 -51.08
C ILE A 824 -66.31 -19.72 -52.11
N THR A 825 -66.77 -18.51 -51.83
CA THR A 825 -66.61 -17.35 -52.74
C THR A 825 -65.13 -17.05 -52.97
N MET A 826 -64.30 -17.20 -51.93
CA MET A 826 -62.85 -17.02 -52.03
C MET A 826 -62.13 -18.09 -52.87
N LYS A 827 -62.78 -19.21 -53.24
CA LYS A 827 -62.21 -20.27 -54.10
C LYS A 827 -62.43 -20.06 -55.61
N GLY A 828 -63.12 -18.99 -56.05
CA GLY A 828 -63.34 -18.65 -57.47
C GLY A 828 -62.09 -18.15 -58.21
N SER A 829 -62.16 -17.96 -59.54
CA SER A 829 -61.00 -17.61 -60.38
C SER A 829 -60.30 -16.31 -59.94
N MET A 830 -59.03 -16.43 -59.56
CA MET A 830 -58.27 -15.36 -58.90
C MET A 830 -57.53 -14.44 -59.87
N GLN A 831 -57.57 -13.13 -59.59
CA GLN A 831 -56.70 -12.11 -60.19
C GLN A 831 -55.47 -11.88 -59.29
N PRO A 832 -54.23 -11.85 -59.81
CA PRO A 832 -53.01 -11.69 -59.01
C PRO A 832 -52.95 -10.41 -58.15
N SER A 833 -53.63 -9.34 -58.57
CA SER A 833 -53.69 -8.07 -57.85
C SER A 833 -54.45 -8.14 -56.50
N SER A 834 -55.28 -9.16 -56.30
CA SER A 834 -56.13 -9.29 -55.11
C SER A 834 -55.52 -10.15 -54.00
N LEU A 835 -54.33 -10.73 -54.20
CA LEU A 835 -53.70 -11.69 -53.26
C LEU A 835 -53.55 -11.15 -51.83
N ARG A 836 -53.18 -9.88 -51.65
CA ARG A 836 -53.06 -9.26 -50.32
C ARG A 836 -54.41 -9.13 -49.60
N ALA A 837 -55.45 -8.70 -50.33
CA ALA A 837 -56.79 -8.59 -49.77
C ALA A 837 -57.34 -9.96 -49.37
N PHE A 838 -57.06 -11.03 -50.14
CA PHE A 838 -57.46 -12.38 -49.76
C PHE A 838 -56.73 -12.90 -48.52
N ALA A 839 -55.42 -12.61 -48.37
CA ALA A 839 -54.66 -12.98 -47.18
C ALA A 839 -55.20 -12.26 -45.93
N ASP A 840 -55.44 -10.95 -46.04
CA ASP A 840 -56.02 -10.12 -44.97
C ASP A 840 -57.42 -10.59 -44.56
N ILE A 841 -58.33 -10.83 -45.54
CA ILE A 841 -59.67 -11.39 -45.26
C ILE A 841 -59.56 -12.76 -44.58
N LYS A 842 -58.63 -13.62 -45.01
CA LYS A 842 -58.46 -14.94 -44.41
C LYS A 842 -57.96 -14.84 -42.96
N GLU A 843 -57.04 -13.92 -42.69
CA GLU A 843 -56.53 -13.64 -41.34
C GLU A 843 -57.64 -13.10 -40.43
N GLN A 844 -58.40 -12.10 -40.89
CA GLN A 844 -59.55 -11.56 -40.16
C GLN A 844 -60.62 -12.63 -39.88
N LEU A 845 -60.95 -13.47 -40.86
CA LEU A 845 -61.91 -14.56 -40.66
C LEU A 845 -61.42 -15.57 -39.62
N SER A 846 -60.11 -15.88 -39.60
CA SER A 846 -59.54 -16.77 -38.58
C SER A 846 -59.50 -16.16 -37.18
N MET A 847 -59.55 -14.83 -37.04
CA MET A 847 -59.69 -14.16 -35.75
C MET A 847 -61.14 -14.06 -35.28
N LEU A 848 -62.11 -14.10 -36.22
CA LEU A 848 -63.54 -14.01 -35.90
C LEU A 848 -64.14 -15.38 -35.60
N ILE A 849 -63.76 -16.41 -36.37
CA ILE A 849 -64.29 -17.77 -36.26
C ILE A 849 -63.11 -18.73 -36.15
N TYR A 850 -62.81 -19.13 -34.92
CA TYR A 850 -61.76 -20.07 -34.54
C TYR A 850 -62.34 -21.16 -33.64
N ASP A 851 -61.53 -22.14 -33.25
CA ASP A 851 -61.98 -23.20 -32.35
C ASP A 851 -62.34 -22.63 -30.97
N GLY A 852 -63.56 -22.85 -30.49
CA GLY A 852 -64.02 -22.30 -29.21
C GLY A 852 -64.57 -20.86 -29.25
N PHE A 853 -64.69 -20.23 -30.43
CA PHE A 853 -65.16 -18.83 -30.54
C PHE A 853 -66.52 -18.55 -29.89
N THR A 854 -67.38 -19.57 -29.74
CA THR A 854 -68.69 -19.45 -29.11
C THR A 854 -68.64 -19.23 -27.60
N GLU A 855 -67.59 -19.72 -26.94
CA GLU A 855 -67.36 -19.54 -25.51
C GLU A 855 -66.57 -18.27 -25.23
N GLU A 856 -65.56 -17.96 -26.04
CA GLU A 856 -64.69 -16.79 -25.81
C GLU A 856 -65.29 -15.46 -26.27
N THR A 857 -66.33 -15.49 -27.13
CA THR A 857 -66.96 -14.28 -27.66
C THR A 857 -68.30 -14.03 -26.97
N PRO A 858 -68.45 -12.93 -26.21
CA PRO A 858 -69.72 -12.60 -25.56
C PRO A 858 -70.87 -12.55 -26.58
N LEU A 859 -72.03 -13.06 -26.21
CA LEU A 859 -73.18 -13.20 -27.11
C LEU A 859 -73.59 -11.90 -27.81
N VAL A 860 -73.43 -10.75 -27.16
CA VAL A 860 -73.74 -9.44 -27.75
C VAL A 860 -72.92 -9.22 -29.01
N TYR A 861 -71.66 -9.65 -29.02
CA TYR A 861 -70.77 -9.58 -30.18
C TYR A 861 -71.03 -10.71 -31.19
N LEU A 862 -71.49 -11.89 -30.75
CA LEU A 862 -71.94 -12.95 -31.68
C LEU A 862 -73.21 -12.54 -32.45
N LYS A 863 -74.06 -11.70 -31.85
CA LYS A 863 -75.30 -11.18 -32.47
C LYS A 863 -75.07 -9.98 -33.41
N SER A 864 -73.98 -9.23 -33.22
CA SER A 864 -73.61 -8.05 -34.02
C SER A 864 -72.93 -8.45 -35.32
#